data_AF-A0A9X8H4L5-F1
#
_entry.id   AF-A0A9X8H4L5-F1
#
_cell.length_a   1.000
_cell.length_b   1.000
_cell.length_c   1.000
_cell.angle_alpha   90.00
_cell.angle_beta   90.00
_cell.angle_gamma   90.00
#
_symmetry.space_group_name_H-M   'P 1'
#
loop_
_entity.id
_entity.type
_entity.pdbx_description
1 polymer ?
#
loop_
_entity_poly.entity_id
_entity_poly.type
_entity_poly.pdbx_seq_one_letter_code
_entity_poly.pdbx_strand_id
1 'polypeptide(L)'
;VQSNVVQITTSSNYQPEIQWLQFKLNPQLPEVQAITSTGTTGGSFTVQLFGVGAVIGYQDAAATVQVTLQTAAVGHSFSVTRSAVANGGYTWLITFTSDVGALPMIQVTSTGSLLGTSPAVSVLRNRAGTVAETQTISVYGTVFSSGPAISMDVSYAGVTVVQGIALPVTASALASALNAAGALGSVSVARRNSAYVAFSGAASPLELFQYDITFLSKSTLGSLLQVRLQSYVGLCAVARSVVGTTPAPAGTFMLSLGSSTTAPLAWDTSAYNLKLALQSLPGVDVAMVSDLLPAVSTNVRTLKLVFSPLTGNMAPLVVQFNSATNTGIYGDKSSMLSTGLTATVLAVQDGAYLGGTFKLTHPITGASLTAVTNIPCGTLTSLVGATSCLIEGPGISGEYRWTLSFASIVVPITVSNVGMTGVAPLVQLTKFTPQATAKVQTISISNTHVSTIQRLRVSGVGAVWEVQSITMMAQGGTLQGVFSIRFGTVNSGNLTANASAVDVQTELARLAQSVAVTQQSVVSGSSTGFIWLVTFYQSGDIPDLVVTSTNLVGTGLSVQVLEVVKGIPCEVQRVVLAIPDRTSVTGTFRLGLMGATTSALSYVATAAQVQLALQTALNVAVNVSLTRPNSQNGSTWTISFPMHAGNINAMTVDTSALVSTPTSTPATIKVLEVQPGMTVPLLGSFAVTFQGQTATIPLTTTVAALSTSLNGIVSGGVTVTSTVVDKTGGGVWDITFTPLGVQPLFAVDLAPVRGGTSPTASVATVRSGTQYDVQVVSTASVTSGTFFLAYGSLETPNLAFNALDSDVQSAVNGLLPVGSSVVVTRVLTGTNTYNWTITFQAPNSVVLVAGGVNLVGQVTVSRLPPSPLTPVQGGFTLTSSQGQSVYVPATASD
;
A
#
# COMPACT_ATOMS: atom_id res chain seq x y z
N VAL A 1 2.54 3.24 -55.06
CA VAL A 1 3.27 4.52 -55.19
C VAL A 1 4.18 4.64 -53.98
N GLN A 2 5.50 4.84 -54.15
CA GLN A 2 6.42 5.06 -53.03
C GLN A 2 5.98 6.33 -52.28
N SER A 3 5.40 6.19 -51.09
CA SER A 3 5.06 7.34 -50.25
C SER A 3 6.33 7.86 -49.60
N ASN A 4 6.67 9.12 -49.85
CA ASN A 4 7.69 9.79 -49.05
C ASN A 4 7.12 9.98 -47.63
N VAL A 5 7.72 9.35 -46.63
CA VAL A 5 7.27 9.47 -45.24
C VAL A 5 8.15 10.48 -44.53
N VAL A 6 7.54 11.41 -43.81
CA VAL A 6 8.23 12.48 -43.07
C VAL A 6 7.66 12.55 -41.66
N GLN A 7 8.52 12.63 -40.68
CA GLN A 7 8.16 12.76 -39.28
C GLN A 7 8.52 14.17 -38.78
N ILE A 8 7.55 14.90 -38.23
CA ILE A 8 7.74 16.18 -37.56
C ILE A 8 7.61 15.92 -36.06
N THR A 9 8.58 16.33 -35.25
CA THR A 9 8.52 16.21 -33.78
C THR A 9 8.73 17.57 -33.14
N THR A 10 7.85 17.98 -32.22
CA THR A 10 8.00 19.18 -31.39
C THR A 10 8.45 18.77 -29.99
N SER A 11 9.32 19.55 -29.34
CA SER A 11 9.82 19.28 -27.99
C SER A 11 10.09 20.54 -27.17
N SER A 12 10.16 20.40 -25.84
CA SER A 12 10.52 21.47 -24.89
C SER A 12 11.17 20.87 -23.64
N ASN A 13 11.97 21.63 -22.90
CA ASN A 13 12.44 21.21 -21.58
C ASN A 13 11.29 21.11 -20.58
N TYR A 14 11.37 20.13 -19.69
CA TYR A 14 10.32 19.87 -18.70
C TYR A 14 10.31 20.91 -17.59
N GLN A 15 9.23 21.71 -17.52
CA GLN A 15 8.95 22.63 -16.41
C GLN A 15 7.46 22.61 -16.08
N PRO A 16 7.03 21.72 -15.16
CA PRO A 16 5.63 21.60 -14.81
C PRO A 16 5.19 22.64 -13.79
N GLU A 17 3.89 22.82 -13.66
CA GLU A 17 3.31 23.54 -12.54
C GLU A 17 3.44 22.72 -11.26
N ILE A 18 3.81 23.36 -10.16
CA ILE A 18 4.00 22.74 -8.85
C ILE A 18 3.22 23.52 -7.79
N GLN A 19 2.35 22.82 -7.08
CA GLN A 19 1.71 23.31 -5.87
C GLN A 19 2.03 22.38 -4.69
N TRP A 20 2.11 22.89 -3.48
CA TRP A 20 2.33 22.11 -2.25
C TRP A 20 1.09 22.16 -1.37
N LEU A 21 0.50 20.99 -1.11
CA LEU A 21 -0.50 20.83 -0.05
C LEU A 21 0.23 20.48 1.25
N GLN A 22 0.17 21.39 2.21
CA GLN A 22 0.85 21.27 3.50
C GLN A 22 -0.17 21.05 4.61
N PHE A 23 0.01 19.96 5.37
CA PHE A 23 -0.65 19.73 6.63
C PHE A 23 0.31 20.06 7.76
N LYS A 24 -0.08 20.98 8.64
CA LYS A 24 0.71 21.40 9.80
C LYS A 24 -0.09 21.13 11.07
N LEU A 25 0.54 20.41 12.00
CA LEU A 25 0.00 20.18 13.34
C LEU A 25 0.43 21.33 14.26
N ASN A 26 -0.53 22.15 14.67
CA ASN A 26 -0.35 23.24 15.62
C ASN A 26 -0.94 22.81 16.98
N PRO A 27 -0.13 22.68 18.05
CA PRO A 27 -0.64 22.40 19.40
C PRO A 27 -1.71 23.43 19.79
N GLN A 28 -2.88 22.98 20.26
CA GLN A 28 -3.98 23.87 20.67
C GLN A 28 -4.13 23.80 22.19
N LEU A 29 -3.88 24.91 22.89
CA LEU A 29 -3.88 24.94 24.37
C LEU A 29 -5.21 25.33 25.05
N PRO A 30 -6.15 26.13 24.48
CA PRO A 30 -7.32 26.54 25.27
C PRO A 30 -8.62 25.77 24.93
N GLU A 31 -9.36 25.30 25.96
CA GLU A 31 -10.77 24.87 25.83
C GLU A 31 -11.62 26.01 25.22
N VAL A 32 -12.66 25.66 24.44
CA VAL A 32 -13.69 26.61 23.99
C VAL A 32 -15.08 26.09 24.31
N GLN A 33 -15.84 26.88 25.06
CA GLN A 33 -17.24 26.62 25.33
C GLN A 33 -18.11 27.75 24.78
N ALA A 34 -19.30 27.39 24.29
CA ALA A 34 -20.28 28.34 23.79
C ALA A 34 -21.41 28.49 24.79
N ILE A 35 -21.79 29.73 25.08
CA ILE A 35 -23.03 30.07 25.76
C ILE A 35 -23.97 30.65 24.71
N THR A 36 -25.11 30.00 24.47
CA THR A 36 -26.11 30.44 23.50
C THR A 36 -27.41 30.78 24.19
N SER A 37 -27.90 31.99 23.98
CA SER A 37 -29.23 32.45 24.36
C SER A 37 -30.17 32.44 23.15
N THR A 38 -31.45 32.08 23.36
CA THR A 38 -32.50 32.11 22.33
C THR A 38 -33.82 32.60 22.90
N GLY A 39 -34.66 33.21 22.07
CA GLY A 39 -36.00 33.64 22.46
C GLY A 39 -36.02 34.79 23.47
N THR A 40 -34.93 35.56 23.57
CA THR A 40 -34.74 36.62 24.57
C THR A 40 -34.99 38.02 23.99
N THR A 41 -35.71 38.87 24.73
CA THR A 41 -35.95 40.28 24.39
C THR A 41 -35.43 41.25 25.46
N GLY A 42 -34.95 40.75 26.60
CA GLY A 42 -34.45 41.55 27.71
C GLY A 42 -33.87 40.70 28.85
N GLY A 43 -33.21 41.34 29.81
CA GLY A 43 -32.81 40.72 31.08
C GLY A 43 -31.37 40.15 31.12
N SER A 44 -31.12 39.27 32.08
CA SER A 44 -29.81 38.63 32.31
C SER A 44 -29.97 37.17 32.75
N PHE A 45 -28.87 36.42 32.64
CA PHE A 45 -28.78 35.04 33.11
C PHE A 45 -27.48 34.85 33.91
N THR A 46 -27.47 33.86 34.79
CA THR A 46 -26.31 33.51 35.60
C THR A 46 -25.74 32.18 35.14
N VAL A 47 -24.43 32.15 34.91
CA VAL A 47 -23.67 30.94 34.68
C VAL A 47 -22.69 30.70 35.81
N GLN A 48 -22.29 29.45 36.03
CA GLN A 48 -21.28 29.08 37.01
C GLN A 48 -20.07 28.49 36.30
N LEU A 49 -18.90 29.02 36.63
CA LEU A 49 -17.60 28.58 36.14
C LEU A 49 -16.67 28.33 37.34
N PHE A 50 -16.02 27.17 37.38
CA PHE A 50 -15.15 26.76 38.51
C PHE A 50 -15.81 26.89 39.90
N GLY A 51 -17.14 26.71 39.96
CA GLY A 51 -17.92 26.86 41.19
C GLY A 51 -18.34 28.29 41.53
N VAL A 52 -17.94 29.31 40.75
CA VAL A 52 -18.28 30.72 40.99
C VAL A 52 -19.29 31.24 39.96
N GLY A 53 -20.28 32.01 40.39
CA GLY A 53 -21.33 32.58 39.54
C GLY A 53 -20.89 33.85 38.80
N ALA A 54 -21.29 33.97 37.53
CA ALA A 54 -21.11 35.14 36.68
C ALA A 54 -22.45 35.53 36.04
N VAL A 55 -22.84 36.80 36.19
CA VAL A 55 -24.10 37.33 35.63
C VAL A 55 -23.81 37.97 34.28
N ILE A 56 -24.46 37.49 33.23
CA ILE A 56 -24.30 37.96 31.85
C ILE A 56 -25.63 38.58 31.39
N GLY A 57 -25.57 39.83 30.93
CA GLY A 57 -26.70 40.50 30.28
C GLY A 57 -26.97 39.93 28.88
N TYR A 58 -28.25 39.86 28.50
CA TYR A 58 -28.64 39.24 27.21
C TYR A 58 -28.02 39.93 25.97
N GLN A 59 -27.60 41.20 26.10
CA GLN A 59 -26.95 41.99 25.05
C GLN A 59 -25.50 42.38 25.37
N ASP A 60 -24.88 41.76 26.37
CA ASP A 60 -23.50 42.12 26.75
C ASP A 60 -22.53 41.92 25.59
N ALA A 61 -21.71 42.93 25.34
CA ALA A 61 -20.65 42.87 24.34
C ALA A 61 -19.59 41.84 24.76
N ALA A 62 -18.87 41.30 23.79
CA ALA A 62 -17.86 40.26 24.04
C ALA A 62 -16.81 40.70 25.10
N ALA A 63 -16.36 41.96 25.04
CA ALA A 63 -15.44 42.53 26.03
C ALA A 63 -16.04 42.61 27.44
N THR A 64 -17.33 42.94 27.57
CA THR A 64 -18.04 42.99 28.86
C THR A 64 -18.14 41.60 29.48
N VAL A 65 -18.48 40.59 28.68
CA VAL A 65 -18.53 39.19 29.13
C VAL A 65 -17.14 38.70 29.53
N GLN A 66 -16.10 39.04 28.77
CA GLN A 66 -14.72 38.69 29.10
C GLN A 66 -14.31 39.23 30.48
N VAL A 67 -14.56 40.51 30.76
CA VAL A 67 -14.26 41.12 32.07
C VAL A 67 -15.09 40.49 33.19
N THR A 68 -16.36 40.18 32.92
CA THR A 68 -17.25 39.54 33.90
C THR A 68 -16.73 38.15 34.30
N LEU A 69 -16.31 37.33 33.32
CA LEU A 69 -15.72 36.02 33.58
C LEU A 69 -14.35 36.12 34.27
N GLN A 70 -13.52 37.09 33.86
CA GLN A 70 -12.22 37.39 34.47
C GLN A 70 -12.36 37.75 35.95
N THR A 71 -13.42 38.46 36.31
CA THR A 71 -13.71 38.87 37.70
C THR A 71 -14.26 37.70 38.52
N ALA A 72 -15.12 36.87 37.93
CA ALA A 72 -15.70 35.70 38.60
C ALA A 72 -14.70 34.57 38.84
N ALA A 73 -13.69 34.42 37.98
CA ALA A 73 -12.69 33.35 38.06
C ALA A 73 -11.26 33.94 38.16
N VAL A 74 -10.92 34.50 39.33
CA VAL A 74 -9.61 35.11 39.60
C VAL A 74 -8.47 34.09 39.40
N GLY A 75 -7.44 34.47 38.65
CA GLY A 75 -6.30 33.59 38.31
C GLY A 75 -6.43 32.85 36.98
N HIS A 76 -7.61 32.89 36.36
CA HIS A 76 -7.88 32.36 35.03
C HIS A 76 -7.94 33.52 34.02
N SER A 77 -7.72 33.27 32.73
CA SER A 77 -7.78 34.28 31.67
C SER A 77 -8.65 33.80 30.53
N PHE A 78 -9.43 34.71 29.96
CA PHE A 78 -10.41 34.40 28.92
C PHE A 78 -10.28 35.32 27.71
N SER A 79 -10.60 34.79 26.54
CA SER A 79 -10.90 35.56 25.33
C SER A 79 -12.32 35.25 24.89
N VAL A 80 -13.13 36.28 24.64
CA VAL A 80 -14.55 36.13 24.29
C VAL A 80 -14.86 36.78 22.95
N THR A 81 -15.63 36.08 22.11
CA THR A 81 -16.28 36.65 20.92
C THR A 81 -17.80 36.47 20.99
N ARG A 82 -18.57 37.27 20.23
CA ARG A 82 -20.04 37.20 20.20
C ARG A 82 -20.54 37.20 18.77
N SER A 83 -21.55 36.38 18.48
CA SER A 83 -22.23 36.32 17.18
C SER A 83 -23.08 37.56 16.90
N ALA A 84 -23.55 37.68 15.64
CA ALA A 84 -24.73 38.48 15.34
C ALA A 84 -25.99 37.86 15.98
N VAL A 85 -27.08 38.63 16.04
CA VAL A 85 -28.34 38.16 16.61
C VAL A 85 -28.95 37.05 15.73
N ALA A 86 -29.32 35.94 16.36
CA ALA A 86 -29.99 34.81 15.70
C ALA A 86 -31.02 34.21 16.66
N ASN A 87 -32.21 33.83 16.17
CA ASN A 87 -33.31 33.27 16.97
C ASN A 87 -33.64 34.07 18.24
N GLY A 88 -33.55 35.41 18.17
CA GLY A 88 -33.81 36.29 19.30
C GLY A 88 -32.76 36.20 20.42
N GLY A 89 -31.50 35.87 20.12
CA GLY A 89 -30.42 35.88 21.12
C GLY A 89 -29.02 35.86 20.50
N TYR A 90 -28.01 35.62 21.33
CA TYR A 90 -26.60 35.66 20.98
C TYR A 90 -25.88 34.39 21.41
N THR A 91 -24.81 34.07 20.68
CA THR A 91 -23.82 33.07 21.10
C THR A 91 -22.52 33.78 21.47
N TRP A 92 -22.05 33.56 22.69
CA TRP A 92 -20.71 33.93 23.14
C TRP A 92 -19.80 32.71 23.07
N LEU A 93 -18.62 32.85 22.47
CA LEU A 93 -17.56 31.84 22.47
C LEU A 93 -16.52 32.22 23.50
N ILE A 94 -16.33 31.37 24.51
CA ILE A 94 -15.43 31.59 25.63
C ILE A 94 -14.21 30.69 25.44
N THR A 95 -13.05 31.30 25.25
CA THR A 95 -11.76 30.62 25.11
C THR A 95 -10.96 30.77 26.40
N PHE A 96 -10.54 29.68 27.00
CA PHE A 96 -9.81 29.66 28.28
C PHE A 96 -8.30 29.80 28.05
N THR A 97 -7.75 31.01 28.07
CA THR A 97 -6.40 31.30 27.57
C THR A 97 -5.25 30.95 28.54
N SER A 98 -5.52 30.74 29.82
CA SER A 98 -4.51 30.30 30.82
C SER A 98 -4.65 28.84 31.22
N ASP A 99 -5.77 28.19 30.87
CA ASP A 99 -6.14 26.88 31.39
C ASP A 99 -6.03 25.83 30.29
N VAL A 100 -5.24 24.79 30.57
CA VAL A 100 -4.93 23.71 29.64
C VAL A 100 -5.73 22.46 29.97
N GLY A 101 -6.01 21.62 28.97
CA GLY A 101 -6.82 20.41 29.14
C GLY A 101 -8.33 20.66 29.12
N ALA A 102 -9.10 19.57 29.20
CA ALA A 102 -10.55 19.63 29.15
C ALA A 102 -11.10 20.25 30.45
N LEU A 103 -11.88 21.32 30.33
CA LEU A 103 -12.38 22.05 31.50
C LEU A 103 -13.81 21.64 31.87
N PRO A 104 -14.19 21.81 33.14
CA PRO A 104 -15.58 21.67 33.57
C PRO A 104 -16.50 22.51 32.69
N MET A 105 -17.65 21.94 32.33
CA MET A 105 -18.61 22.64 31.49
C MET A 105 -19.20 23.83 32.27
N ILE A 106 -19.31 25.00 31.64
CA ILE A 106 -20.04 26.15 32.19
C ILE A 106 -21.47 25.70 32.48
N GLN A 107 -21.92 25.88 33.71
CA GLN A 107 -23.28 25.50 34.10
C GLN A 107 -24.19 26.71 34.02
N VAL A 108 -25.41 26.55 33.51
CA VAL A 108 -26.43 27.59 33.61
C VAL A 108 -27.11 27.44 34.96
N THR A 109 -27.04 28.47 35.81
CA THR A 109 -27.55 28.42 37.19
C THR A 109 -28.88 29.15 37.35
N SER A 110 -29.11 30.22 36.59
CA SER A 110 -30.39 30.94 36.62
C SER A 110 -30.68 31.62 35.29
N THR A 111 -31.88 31.39 34.77
CA THR A 111 -32.45 32.10 33.61
C THR A 111 -33.69 32.92 33.98
N GLY A 112 -34.07 32.96 35.26
CA GLY A 112 -35.34 33.54 35.72
C GLY A 112 -35.48 35.05 35.53
N SER A 113 -34.37 35.74 35.21
CA SER A 113 -34.36 37.17 34.87
C SER A 113 -34.36 37.45 33.37
N LEU A 114 -34.44 36.42 32.52
CA LEU A 114 -34.59 36.58 31.06
C LEU A 114 -36.04 36.86 30.68
N LEU A 115 -36.22 37.82 29.78
CA LEU A 115 -37.51 38.19 29.19
C LEU A 115 -37.57 37.68 27.75
N GLY A 116 -38.76 37.32 27.27
CA GLY A 116 -39.00 36.93 25.87
C GLY A 116 -39.92 35.71 25.73
N THR A 117 -39.98 35.14 24.53
CA THR A 117 -40.85 34.00 24.21
C THR A 117 -40.05 32.70 24.35
N SER A 118 -40.32 31.95 25.42
CA SER A 118 -39.57 30.74 25.79
C SER A 118 -38.04 30.96 25.85
N PRO A 119 -37.57 31.93 26.65
CA PRO A 119 -36.15 32.26 26.72
C PRO A 119 -35.36 31.07 27.26
N ALA A 120 -34.31 30.69 26.55
CA ALA A 120 -33.46 29.56 26.93
C ALA A 120 -31.98 29.95 26.83
N VAL A 121 -31.17 29.37 27.71
CA VAL A 121 -29.72 29.42 27.63
C VAL A 121 -29.21 28.00 27.60
N SER A 122 -28.36 27.70 26.64
CA SER A 122 -27.66 26.44 26.53
C SER A 122 -26.16 26.69 26.54
N VAL A 123 -25.44 25.74 27.13
CA VAL A 123 -23.99 25.69 27.01
C VAL A 123 -23.64 24.50 26.15
N LEU A 124 -22.66 24.67 25.28
CA LEU A 124 -22.09 23.58 24.52
C LEU A 124 -20.58 23.62 24.64
N ARG A 125 -19.96 22.45 24.82
CA ARG A 125 -18.53 22.32 24.57
C ARG A 125 -18.29 22.38 23.06
N ASN A 126 -17.76 23.49 22.59
CA ASN A 126 -17.40 23.66 21.18
C ASN A 126 -16.06 23.01 20.86
N ARG A 127 -15.12 23.01 21.81
CA ARG A 127 -13.81 22.38 21.70
C ARG A 127 -13.27 22.00 23.08
N ALA A 128 -12.91 20.73 23.27
CA ALA A 128 -12.20 20.29 24.46
C ALA A 128 -10.77 20.84 24.47
N GLY A 129 -10.29 21.37 25.59
CA GLY A 129 -8.87 21.70 25.76
C GLY A 129 -8.01 20.43 25.83
N THR A 130 -6.76 20.51 25.41
CA THR A 130 -5.82 19.37 25.41
C THR A 130 -4.70 19.59 26.42
N VAL A 131 -4.15 18.52 27.00
CA VAL A 131 -3.03 18.61 27.97
C VAL A 131 -1.71 18.59 27.20
N ALA A 132 -0.71 19.31 27.69
CA ALA A 132 0.67 19.21 27.23
C ALA A 132 1.31 17.88 27.69
N GLU A 133 2.21 17.29 26.87
CA GLU A 133 3.01 16.14 27.33
C GLU A 133 3.71 16.52 28.63
N THR A 134 3.65 15.64 29.63
CA THR A 134 4.42 15.77 30.86
C THR A 134 5.38 14.60 30.99
N GLN A 135 6.68 14.92 31.07
CA GLN A 135 7.72 13.96 31.40
C GLN A 135 8.17 14.17 32.84
N THR A 136 8.15 13.10 33.62
CA THR A 136 8.58 13.10 35.01
C THR A 136 10.02 12.63 35.10
N ILE A 137 10.93 13.51 35.49
CA ILE A 137 12.27 13.14 35.91
C ILE A 137 12.19 12.69 37.37
N SER A 138 12.53 11.43 37.64
CA SER A 138 12.67 10.87 38.99
C SER A 138 14.15 10.73 39.31
N VAL A 139 14.59 11.28 40.44
CA VAL A 139 15.97 11.20 40.94
C VAL A 139 15.97 10.54 42.32
N TYR A 140 16.74 9.47 42.47
CA TYR A 140 16.74 8.59 43.64
C TYR A 140 18.14 8.42 44.23
N GLY A 141 18.25 8.46 45.56
CA GLY A 141 19.54 8.40 46.27
C GLY A 141 19.42 8.49 47.79
N THR A 142 20.54 8.24 48.47
CA THR A 142 20.63 8.14 49.93
C THR A 142 20.97 9.47 50.64
N VAL A 143 21.35 10.53 49.90
CA VAL A 143 21.94 11.76 50.50
C VAL A 143 21.72 13.03 49.65
N PHE A 144 20.50 13.50 49.39
CA PHE A 144 20.34 14.79 48.66
C PHE A 144 20.20 16.01 49.58
N SER A 145 19.56 15.87 50.74
CA SER A 145 19.33 16.99 51.67
C SER A 145 20.49 17.28 52.63
N SER A 146 21.45 16.36 52.78
CA SER A 146 22.56 16.45 53.75
C SER A 146 23.96 16.09 53.21
N GLY A 147 24.13 15.98 51.89
CA GLY A 147 25.37 15.53 51.22
C GLY A 147 26.08 16.63 50.42
N PRO A 148 27.24 16.34 49.80
CA PRO A 148 27.90 17.28 48.89
C PRO A 148 26.98 17.65 47.72
N ALA A 149 27.10 18.88 47.20
CA ALA A 149 26.24 19.37 46.12
C ALA A 149 26.32 18.46 44.88
N ILE A 150 25.20 17.82 44.54
CA ILE A 150 25.06 17.00 43.33
C ILE A 150 24.53 17.90 42.22
N SER A 151 25.07 17.77 41.01
CA SER A 151 24.51 18.46 39.83
C SER A 151 23.98 17.48 38.79
N MET A 152 22.94 17.89 38.07
CA MET A 152 22.34 17.12 36.98
C MET A 152 22.41 17.88 35.66
N ASP A 153 22.63 17.15 34.58
CA ASP A 153 22.50 17.62 33.21
C ASP A 153 21.21 17.05 32.62
N VAL A 154 20.48 17.88 31.87
CA VAL A 154 19.30 17.48 31.09
C VAL A 154 19.66 17.55 29.61
N SER A 155 19.52 16.44 28.91
CA SER A 155 19.78 16.31 27.48
C SER A 155 18.50 15.92 26.72
N TYR A 156 18.43 16.29 25.45
CA TYR A 156 17.34 15.96 24.54
C TYR A 156 17.93 15.61 23.17
N ALA A 157 17.46 14.50 22.57
CA ALA A 157 17.94 14.00 21.29
C ALA A 157 19.48 13.87 21.20
N GLY A 158 20.14 13.50 22.31
CA GLY A 158 21.59 13.35 22.39
C GLY A 158 22.38 14.64 22.60
N VAL A 159 21.72 15.79 22.73
CA VAL A 159 22.35 17.10 22.99
C VAL A 159 22.01 17.58 24.39
N THR A 160 23.01 18.02 25.16
CA THR A 160 22.79 18.63 26.48
C THR A 160 22.11 19.99 26.33
N VAL A 161 20.92 20.13 26.93
CA VAL A 161 20.08 21.32 26.88
C VAL A 161 20.38 22.26 28.04
N VAL A 162 20.56 21.70 29.23
CA VAL A 162 20.97 22.44 30.44
C VAL A 162 22.01 21.60 31.18
N GLN A 163 23.10 22.24 31.60
CA GLN A 163 24.20 21.60 32.30
C GLN A 163 24.30 22.10 33.74
N GLY A 164 24.69 21.22 34.68
CA GLY A 164 25.15 21.61 36.00
C GLY A 164 24.06 22.07 36.98
N ILE A 165 22.82 21.57 36.86
CA ILE A 165 21.70 21.96 37.74
C ILE A 165 21.91 21.37 39.14
N ALA A 166 22.12 22.21 40.15
CA ALA A 166 22.32 21.76 41.53
C ALA A 166 21.03 21.14 42.14
N LEU A 167 21.16 19.97 42.77
CA LEU A 167 20.09 19.27 43.46
C LEU A 167 20.20 19.42 45.00
N PRO A 168 19.05 19.54 45.71
CA PRO A 168 17.69 19.61 45.20
C PRO A 168 17.37 20.96 44.52
N VAL A 169 16.87 20.92 43.29
CA VAL A 169 16.40 22.13 42.57
C VAL A 169 14.92 22.39 42.88
N THR A 170 14.52 23.66 42.97
CA THR A 170 13.11 24.03 43.06
C THR A 170 12.43 23.92 41.70
N ALA A 171 11.11 23.72 41.69
CA ALA A 171 10.33 23.66 40.45
C ALA A 171 10.49 24.92 39.60
N SER A 172 10.44 26.11 40.21
CA SER A 172 10.61 27.39 39.52
C SER A 172 12.00 27.56 38.91
N ALA A 173 13.06 27.22 39.64
CA ALA A 173 14.43 27.34 39.14
C ALA A 173 14.71 26.37 37.97
N LEU A 174 14.19 25.14 38.05
CA LEU A 174 14.32 24.17 36.96
C LEU A 174 13.54 24.62 35.71
N ALA A 175 12.33 25.16 35.88
CA ALA A 175 11.55 25.71 34.78
C ALA A 175 12.28 26.86 34.09
N SER A 176 12.85 27.81 34.85
CA SER A 176 13.61 28.93 34.29
C SER A 176 14.83 28.46 33.48
N ALA A 177 15.57 27.47 33.98
CA ALA A 177 16.74 26.95 33.29
C ALA A 177 16.39 26.24 31.96
N LEU A 178 15.32 25.42 31.96
CA LEU A 178 14.86 24.72 30.76
C LEU A 178 14.26 25.67 29.72
N ASN A 179 13.53 26.70 30.15
CA ASN A 179 12.98 27.73 29.26
C ASN A 179 14.06 28.59 28.61
N ALA A 180 15.11 28.96 29.35
CA ALA A 180 16.21 29.76 28.84
C ALA A 180 16.99 29.06 27.72
N ALA A 181 17.03 27.72 27.72
CA ALA A 181 17.69 26.93 26.69
C ALA A 181 16.94 26.90 25.34
N GLY A 182 15.63 27.20 25.33
CA GLY A 182 14.79 27.34 24.12
C GLY A 182 14.51 26.04 23.32
N ALA A 183 15.40 25.04 23.39
CA ALA A 183 15.32 23.80 22.60
C ALA A 183 14.06 22.96 22.88
N LEU A 184 13.48 23.10 24.09
CA LEU A 184 12.30 22.37 24.53
C LEU A 184 10.98 23.13 24.28
N GLY A 185 11.05 24.39 23.85
CA GLY A 185 9.90 25.30 23.86
C GLY A 185 9.61 25.84 25.26
N SER A 186 8.42 26.43 25.47
CA SER A 186 8.00 26.84 26.81
C SER A 186 7.60 25.64 27.66
N VAL A 187 8.06 25.59 28.91
CA VAL A 187 7.81 24.50 29.86
C VAL A 187 7.39 25.03 31.22
N SER A 188 6.53 24.28 31.92
CA SER A 188 6.33 24.42 33.37
C SER A 188 6.85 23.18 34.09
N VAL A 189 7.17 23.32 35.37
CA VAL A 189 7.70 22.23 36.20
C VAL A 189 6.92 22.18 37.50
N ALA A 190 6.52 20.98 37.93
CA ALA A 190 6.06 20.70 39.29
C ALA A 190 7.02 19.73 39.97
N ARG A 191 7.13 19.78 41.30
CA ARG A 191 8.04 18.92 42.08
C ARG A 191 7.29 18.16 43.18
N ARG A 192 7.62 16.88 43.34
CA ARG A 192 7.19 16.00 44.44
C ARG A 192 8.40 15.40 45.14
N ASN A 193 8.28 15.16 46.45
CA ASN A 193 9.31 14.51 47.27
C ASN A 193 8.70 13.34 48.05
N SER A 194 9.40 12.21 48.13
CA SER A 194 9.03 11.07 48.95
C SER A 194 10.25 10.47 49.63
N ALA A 195 10.10 10.04 50.89
CA ALA A 195 11.15 9.39 51.66
C ALA A 195 10.76 7.94 51.97
N TYR A 196 11.68 7.00 51.78
CA TYR A 196 11.47 5.57 51.99
C TYR A 196 12.54 4.96 52.91
N VAL A 197 12.20 3.91 53.64
CA VAL A 197 13.17 3.07 54.36
C VAL A 197 13.64 1.91 53.47
N ALA A 198 14.94 1.62 53.47
CA ALA A 198 15.54 0.57 52.64
C ALA A 198 15.12 -0.85 53.10
N PHE A 199 14.95 -1.78 52.15
CA PHE A 199 14.60 -3.20 52.39
C PHE A 199 15.63 -3.97 53.25
N SER A 200 16.84 -3.43 53.48
CA SER A 200 17.92 -4.07 54.22
C SER A 200 18.00 -3.73 55.71
N GLY A 201 17.08 -2.92 56.26
CA GLY A 201 17.15 -2.51 57.67
C GLY A 201 18.27 -1.52 58.00
N ALA A 202 18.91 -0.89 56.99
CA ALA A 202 19.90 0.17 57.19
C ALA A 202 19.25 1.52 57.55
N ALA A 203 19.91 2.30 58.42
CA ALA A 203 19.37 3.46 59.14
C ALA A 203 19.19 4.77 58.34
N SER A 204 19.37 4.79 57.01
CA SER A 204 19.29 6.03 56.23
C SER A 204 18.03 6.08 55.35
N PRO A 205 17.18 7.13 55.44
CA PRO A 205 16.05 7.31 54.55
C PRO A 205 16.52 7.59 53.12
N LEU A 206 15.94 6.90 52.15
CA LEU A 206 16.13 7.12 50.72
C LEU A 206 15.18 8.21 50.25
N GLU A 207 15.71 9.20 49.54
CA GLU A 207 14.94 10.34 49.03
C GLU A 207 14.65 10.16 47.54
N LEU A 208 13.40 10.40 47.13
CA LEU A 208 12.93 10.43 45.76
C LEU A 208 12.42 11.82 45.43
N PHE A 209 13.08 12.51 44.52
CA PHE A 209 12.55 13.72 43.90
C PHE A 209 11.96 13.41 42.54
N GLN A 210 10.74 13.88 42.30
CA GLN A 210 10.10 13.80 41.01
C GLN A 210 9.83 15.21 40.50
N TYR A 211 10.21 15.45 39.25
CA TYR A 211 10.02 16.72 38.55
C TYR A 211 9.15 16.47 37.32
N ASP A 212 7.89 16.90 37.38
CA ASP A 212 6.94 16.80 36.29
C ASP A 212 7.13 18.00 35.35
N ILE A 213 7.76 17.78 34.20
CA ILE A 213 8.04 18.81 33.19
C ILE A 213 6.93 18.78 32.15
N THR A 214 6.10 19.82 32.12
CA THR A 214 4.97 19.97 31.18
C THR A 214 5.38 20.87 30.02
N PHE A 215 5.27 20.39 28.78
CA PHE A 215 5.68 21.11 27.57
C PHE A 215 4.56 22.01 27.02
N LEU A 216 4.55 23.28 27.41
CA LEU A 216 3.46 24.22 27.11
C LEU A 216 3.41 24.66 25.64
N SER A 217 4.50 24.61 24.88
CA SER A 217 4.49 24.99 23.46
C SER A 217 4.69 23.83 22.48
N LYS A 218 4.71 22.58 22.97
CA LYS A 218 4.88 21.38 22.14
C LYS A 218 3.87 20.30 22.52
N SER A 219 3.17 19.75 21.53
CA SER A 219 2.18 18.68 21.74
C SER A 219 2.82 17.34 22.11
N THR A 220 4.05 17.09 21.65
CA THR A 220 4.90 16.01 22.13
C THR A 220 6.37 16.38 21.89
N LEU A 221 7.26 15.90 22.76
CA LEU A 221 8.71 15.99 22.59
C LEU A 221 9.25 14.82 21.74
N GLY A 222 8.47 13.78 21.47
CA GLY A 222 8.84 12.63 20.64
C GLY A 222 9.79 11.64 21.32
N SER A 223 10.83 12.13 22.00
CA SER A 223 11.77 11.35 22.83
C SER A 223 11.68 11.75 24.31
N LEU A 224 12.06 10.82 25.19
CA LEU A 224 12.26 11.15 26.60
C LEU A 224 13.47 12.07 26.77
N LEU A 225 13.37 13.02 27.69
CA LEU A 225 14.51 13.74 28.24
C LEU A 225 15.48 12.72 28.82
N GLN A 226 16.76 13.01 28.68
CA GLN A 226 17.84 12.22 29.25
C GLN A 226 18.41 13.01 30.41
N VAL A 227 18.74 12.33 31.50
CA VAL A 227 19.31 12.95 32.70
C VAL A 227 20.61 12.27 33.02
N ARG A 228 21.63 13.05 33.35
CA ARG A 228 22.92 12.55 33.83
C ARG A 228 23.26 13.26 35.14
N LEU A 229 23.54 12.50 36.19
CA LEU A 229 24.12 13.05 37.42
C LEU A 229 25.63 13.20 37.25
N GLN A 230 26.16 14.35 37.64
CA GLN A 230 27.59 14.62 37.68
C GLN A 230 28.14 14.16 39.04
N SER A 231 29.23 13.41 39.02
CA SER A 231 30.02 13.03 40.22
C SER A 231 29.34 12.11 41.26
N TYR A 232 28.21 11.45 40.97
CA TYR A 232 27.49 10.59 41.93
C TYR A 232 26.84 9.34 41.30
N VAL A 233 26.72 8.25 42.09
CA VAL A 233 26.14 6.94 41.72
C VAL A 233 24.63 6.86 42.06
N GLY A 234 23.88 7.92 41.74
CA GLY A 234 22.43 7.98 41.94
C GLY A 234 21.67 7.46 40.73
N LEU A 235 20.42 7.02 40.91
CA LEU A 235 19.58 6.52 39.83
C LEU A 235 18.62 7.62 39.37
N CYS A 236 18.60 7.91 38.07
CA CYS A 236 17.61 8.81 37.46
C CYS A 236 16.79 8.06 36.41
N ALA A 237 15.48 8.28 36.42
CA ALA A 237 14.55 7.74 35.43
C ALA A 237 13.71 8.88 34.86
N VAL A 238 13.41 8.83 33.58
CA VAL A 238 12.45 9.75 32.96
C VAL A 238 11.31 8.90 32.44
N ALA A 239 10.09 9.21 32.88
CA ALA A 239 8.88 8.53 32.46
C ALA A 239 7.88 9.53 31.92
N ARG A 240 7.01 9.11 31.00
CA ARG A 240 5.82 9.90 30.65
C ARG A 240 4.77 9.67 31.74
N SER A 241 4.21 10.76 32.25
CA SER A 241 3.30 10.72 33.39
C SER A 241 1.91 11.27 33.06
N VAL A 242 1.82 12.25 32.16
CA VAL A 242 0.54 12.76 31.64
C VAL A 242 0.65 12.93 30.14
N VAL A 243 -0.29 12.33 29.40
CA VAL A 243 -0.47 12.51 27.96
C VAL A 243 -1.85 13.10 27.73
N GLY A 244 -1.91 14.41 27.48
CA GLY A 244 -3.06 15.00 26.79
C GLY A 244 -2.78 15.01 25.31
N THR A 245 -3.81 14.62 24.57
CA THR A 245 -3.76 14.40 23.14
C THR A 245 -4.20 15.68 22.44
N THR A 246 -3.35 16.29 21.61
CA THR A 246 -3.89 16.68 20.31
C THR A 246 -4.46 15.38 19.73
N PRO A 247 -5.74 15.28 19.36
CA PRO A 247 -6.24 14.09 18.70
C PRO A 247 -5.27 13.73 17.57
N ALA A 248 -4.98 12.45 17.40
CA ALA A 248 -4.18 12.00 16.27
C ALA A 248 -4.74 12.67 15.00
N PRO A 249 -3.88 13.18 14.09
CA PRO A 249 -4.35 13.72 12.82
C PRO A 249 -5.43 12.79 12.26
N ALA A 250 -6.61 13.33 12.01
CA ALA A 250 -7.78 12.57 11.60
C ALA A 250 -8.69 13.48 10.77
N GLY A 251 -9.71 12.89 10.15
CA GLY A 251 -10.75 13.65 9.48
C GLY A 251 -10.51 13.94 8.00
N THR A 252 -11.41 14.72 7.40
CA THR A 252 -11.44 14.94 5.95
C THR A 252 -11.38 16.42 5.56
N PHE A 253 -10.89 16.67 4.34
CA PHE A 253 -10.86 17.98 3.69
C PHE A 253 -11.34 17.87 2.25
N MET A 254 -11.61 19.00 1.59
CA MET A 254 -11.89 19.05 0.16
C MET A 254 -10.99 20.12 -0.49
N LEU A 255 -10.65 19.90 -1.76
CA LEU A 255 -9.94 20.89 -2.58
C LEU A 255 -10.91 21.43 -3.63
N SER A 256 -10.94 22.75 -3.80
CA SER A 256 -11.69 23.39 -4.86
C SER A 256 -10.80 24.02 -5.92
N LEU A 257 -11.26 23.90 -7.16
CA LEU A 257 -10.79 24.66 -8.30
C LEU A 257 -11.97 25.47 -8.83
N GLY A 258 -11.96 26.79 -8.61
CA GLY A 258 -13.11 27.65 -8.91
C GLY A 258 -14.35 27.23 -8.13
N SER A 259 -15.44 26.91 -8.83
CA SER A 259 -16.71 26.44 -8.24
C SER A 259 -16.78 24.92 -8.03
N SER A 260 -15.83 24.16 -8.55
CA SER A 260 -15.82 22.69 -8.46
C SER A 260 -15.00 22.23 -7.26
N THR A 261 -15.46 21.18 -6.57
CA THR A 261 -14.86 20.68 -5.33
C THR A 261 -14.71 19.17 -5.38
N THR A 262 -13.61 18.63 -4.84
CA THR A 262 -13.40 17.18 -4.76
C THR A 262 -14.38 16.51 -3.80
N ALA A 263 -14.53 15.19 -3.90
CA ALA A 263 -15.09 14.41 -2.79
C ALA A 263 -14.25 14.60 -1.50
N PRO A 264 -14.84 14.38 -0.30
CA PRO A 264 -14.10 14.44 0.95
C PRO A 264 -12.92 13.46 0.97
N LEU A 265 -11.72 13.97 1.25
CA LEU A 265 -10.47 13.23 1.31
C LEU A 265 -9.96 13.16 2.74
N ALA A 266 -9.51 11.99 3.20
CA ALA A 266 -8.90 11.84 4.51
C ALA A 266 -7.55 12.59 4.59
N TRP A 267 -7.19 13.12 5.76
CA TRP A 267 -5.92 13.84 5.97
C TRP A 267 -4.67 13.00 5.60
N ASP A 268 -4.74 11.69 5.81
CA ASP A 268 -3.73 10.68 5.49
C ASP A 268 -3.93 10.06 4.11
N THR A 269 -4.76 10.69 3.26
CA THR A 269 -5.00 10.20 1.91
C THR A 269 -3.68 9.87 1.20
N SER A 270 -3.66 8.70 0.55
CA SER A 270 -2.52 8.29 -0.25
C SER A 270 -2.36 9.24 -1.44
N ALA A 271 -1.13 9.34 -1.95
CA ALA A 271 -0.85 10.10 -3.16
C ALA A 271 -1.73 9.63 -4.35
N TYR A 272 -2.02 8.32 -4.41
CA TYR A 272 -2.89 7.74 -5.43
C TYR A 272 -4.36 8.20 -5.30
N ASN A 273 -4.92 8.18 -4.09
CA ASN A 273 -6.30 8.60 -3.86
C ASN A 273 -6.47 10.11 -4.08
N LEU A 274 -5.49 10.92 -3.66
CA LEU A 274 -5.50 12.36 -3.93
C LEU A 274 -5.41 12.64 -5.44
N LYS A 275 -4.55 11.91 -6.17
CA LYS A 275 -4.48 11.99 -7.63
C LYS A 275 -5.84 11.77 -8.29
N LEU A 276 -6.54 10.68 -7.93
CA LEU A 276 -7.85 10.37 -8.51
C LEU A 276 -8.89 11.46 -8.21
N ALA A 277 -8.91 11.98 -6.98
CA ALA A 277 -9.82 13.05 -6.61
C ALA A 277 -9.52 14.36 -7.35
N LEU A 278 -8.24 14.72 -7.54
CA LEU A 278 -7.86 15.87 -8.35
C LEU A 278 -8.29 15.72 -9.80
N GLN A 279 -8.09 14.54 -10.41
CA GLN A 279 -8.51 14.25 -11.79
C GLN A 279 -10.03 14.16 -11.96
N SER A 280 -10.81 14.17 -10.88
CA SER A 280 -12.27 14.28 -10.95
C SER A 280 -12.76 15.72 -11.06
N LEU A 281 -11.89 16.71 -10.83
CA LEU A 281 -12.23 18.12 -11.00
C LEU A 281 -12.30 18.48 -12.49
N PRO A 282 -13.36 19.19 -12.92
CA PRO A 282 -13.43 19.72 -14.28
C PRO A 282 -12.21 20.60 -14.58
N GLY A 283 -11.54 20.30 -15.69
CA GLY A 283 -10.32 21.00 -16.11
C GLY A 283 -9.01 20.36 -15.64
N VAL A 284 -9.06 19.25 -14.88
CA VAL A 284 -7.86 18.49 -14.47
C VAL A 284 -7.78 17.16 -15.20
N ASP A 285 -7.01 17.12 -16.29
CA ASP A 285 -6.83 15.89 -17.07
C ASP A 285 -5.88 14.89 -16.39
N VAL A 286 -4.69 15.37 -15.97
CA VAL A 286 -3.65 14.51 -15.37
C VAL A 286 -2.96 15.24 -14.23
N ALA A 287 -3.06 14.66 -13.04
CA ALA A 287 -2.35 15.08 -11.85
C ALA A 287 -1.33 14.01 -11.42
N MET A 288 -0.20 14.46 -10.88
CA MET A 288 0.79 13.63 -10.20
C MET A 288 0.97 14.14 -8.78
N VAL A 289 1.05 13.21 -7.83
CA VAL A 289 1.15 13.51 -6.40
C VAL A 289 2.31 12.73 -5.80
N SER A 290 3.14 13.39 -5.00
CA SER A 290 4.18 12.71 -4.21
C SER A 290 4.31 13.31 -2.82
N ASP A 291 4.59 12.47 -1.82
CA ASP A 291 4.96 12.94 -0.48
C ASP A 291 6.40 13.45 -0.48
N LEU A 292 6.63 14.61 0.13
CA LEU A 292 7.97 15.14 0.39
C LEU A 292 8.41 14.73 1.80
N LEU A 293 9.54 14.03 1.91
CA LEU A 293 10.11 13.63 3.20
C LEU A 293 10.41 14.87 4.06
N PRO A 294 9.99 14.92 5.33
CA PRO A 294 10.27 16.06 6.20
C PRO A 294 11.77 16.09 6.53
N ALA A 295 12.48 17.11 6.04
CA ALA A 295 13.91 17.25 6.27
C ALA A 295 14.28 17.60 7.73
N VAL A 296 13.34 18.09 8.55
CA VAL A 296 13.65 18.56 9.93
C VAL A 296 12.47 18.68 10.91
N SER A 297 11.21 18.44 10.50
CA SER A 297 10.04 18.65 11.37
C SER A 297 9.00 17.53 11.23
N THR A 298 8.72 16.81 12.31
CA THR A 298 7.69 15.76 12.39
C THR A 298 6.26 16.30 12.39
N ASN A 299 6.09 17.63 12.44
CA ASN A 299 4.79 18.28 12.61
C ASN A 299 4.20 18.80 11.29
N VAL A 300 4.85 18.51 10.15
CA VAL A 300 4.41 18.95 8.82
C VAL A 300 4.46 17.79 7.82
N ARG A 301 3.33 17.45 7.19
CA ARG A 301 3.27 16.60 6.00
C ARG A 301 3.08 17.48 4.76
N THR A 302 3.90 17.30 3.74
CA THR A 302 3.79 18.06 2.48
C THR A 302 3.61 17.11 1.31
N LEU A 303 2.52 17.31 0.57
CA LEU A 303 2.25 16.65 -0.70
C LEU A 303 2.57 17.61 -1.85
N LYS A 304 3.49 17.20 -2.72
CA LYS A 304 3.79 17.88 -3.96
C LYS A 304 2.76 17.47 -5.02
N LEU A 305 2.06 18.46 -5.56
CA LEU A 305 1.11 18.33 -6.65
C LEU A 305 1.78 18.85 -7.92
N VAL A 306 1.70 18.07 -8.99
CA VAL A 306 2.25 18.41 -10.31
C VAL A 306 1.19 18.14 -11.36
N PHE A 307 0.93 19.11 -12.24
CA PHE A 307 -0.06 18.98 -13.30
C PHE A 307 0.61 18.78 -14.67
N SER A 308 -0.14 18.21 -15.62
CA SER A 308 0.39 17.95 -16.96
C SER A 308 0.05 19.08 -17.95
N PRO A 309 0.67 19.10 -19.14
CA PRO A 309 0.38 20.09 -20.18
C PRO A 309 -1.08 20.09 -20.65
N LEU A 310 -1.77 18.93 -20.60
CA LEU A 310 -3.18 18.82 -20.98
C LEU A 310 -4.07 19.66 -20.05
N THR A 311 -3.69 19.70 -18.78
CA THR A 311 -4.38 20.45 -17.72
C THR A 311 -4.12 21.96 -17.78
N GLY A 312 -3.01 22.39 -18.40
CA GLY A 312 -2.64 23.80 -18.50
C GLY A 312 -2.12 24.39 -17.18
N ASN A 313 -1.95 25.72 -17.15
CA ASN A 313 -1.59 26.45 -15.92
C ASN A 313 -2.87 26.72 -15.10
N MET A 314 -2.93 26.19 -13.89
CA MET A 314 -4.09 26.21 -13.02
C MET A 314 -4.01 27.34 -11.99
N ALA A 315 -5.18 27.82 -11.55
CA ALA A 315 -5.25 28.63 -10.33
C ALA A 315 -4.84 27.76 -9.11
N PRO A 316 -4.25 28.36 -8.06
CA PRO A 316 -3.95 27.64 -6.83
C PRO A 316 -5.22 26.97 -6.30
N LEU A 317 -5.13 25.66 -6.00
CA LEU A 317 -6.23 24.95 -5.36
C LEU A 317 -6.52 25.58 -4.00
N VAL A 318 -7.79 25.69 -3.66
CA VAL A 318 -8.20 26.24 -2.36
C VAL A 318 -8.71 25.10 -1.49
N VAL A 319 -8.23 25.02 -0.25
CA VAL A 319 -8.81 24.10 0.74
C VAL A 319 -10.16 24.66 1.15
N GLN A 320 -11.24 23.91 0.91
CA GLN A 320 -12.58 24.33 1.31
C GLN A 320 -13.01 23.69 2.63
N PHE A 321 -13.74 24.51 3.39
CA PHE A 321 -14.39 24.19 4.66
C PHE A 321 -15.88 24.55 4.53
N ASN A 322 -16.77 23.87 5.24
CA ASN A 322 -18.20 23.85 4.95
C ASN A 322 -19.00 25.15 5.29
N SER A 323 -18.36 26.30 5.56
CA SER A 323 -19.08 27.57 5.84
C SER A 323 -18.28 28.85 5.54
N ALA A 324 -18.97 29.88 5.01
CA ALA A 324 -18.39 31.15 4.53
C ALA A 324 -18.26 32.27 5.58
N THR A 325 -18.74 32.09 6.82
CA THR A 325 -18.70 33.13 7.88
C THR A 325 -17.69 32.89 9.00
N ASN A 326 -16.92 31.80 8.91
CA ASN A 326 -16.09 31.29 10.00
C ASN A 326 -14.64 31.14 9.53
N THR A 327 -13.74 31.96 10.08
CA THR A 327 -12.38 32.20 9.55
C THR A 327 -11.34 31.15 9.97
N GLY A 328 -11.74 30.04 10.59
CA GLY A 328 -10.84 28.94 10.99
C GLY A 328 -9.89 29.26 12.16
N ILE A 329 -9.96 30.47 12.74
CA ILE A 329 -9.19 30.83 13.94
C ILE A 329 -9.84 30.14 15.15
N TYR A 330 -9.12 29.17 15.73
CA TYR A 330 -9.51 28.33 16.87
C TYR A 330 -10.53 27.21 16.60
N GLY A 331 -10.70 26.78 15.35
CA GLY A 331 -11.31 25.47 15.04
C GLY A 331 -12.78 25.31 15.41
N ASP A 332 -13.63 26.24 14.96
CA ASP A 332 -15.07 25.97 14.90
C ASP A 332 -15.41 24.85 13.89
N LYS A 333 -16.67 24.36 13.92
CA LYS A 333 -17.17 23.14 13.23
C LYS A 333 -17.22 23.23 11.69
N SER A 334 -16.24 23.87 11.06
CA SER A 334 -16.14 24.05 9.61
C SER A 334 -15.19 23.05 8.92
N SER A 335 -14.29 22.39 9.69
CA SER A 335 -13.39 21.34 9.20
C SER A 335 -13.75 19.98 9.80
N MET A 336 -13.76 18.93 8.98
CA MET A 336 -13.78 17.56 9.50
C MET A 336 -12.40 17.11 9.97
N LEU A 337 -11.32 17.87 9.69
CA LEU A 337 -9.97 17.59 10.20
C LEU A 337 -9.92 17.72 11.72
N SER A 338 -9.12 16.87 12.36
CA SER A 338 -8.87 16.89 13.80
C SER A 338 -8.37 18.26 14.26
N THR A 339 -8.81 18.68 15.44
CA THR A 339 -8.42 19.94 16.07
C THR A 339 -6.89 20.12 16.09
N GLY A 340 -6.39 21.26 15.63
CA GLY A 340 -4.96 21.57 15.56
C GLY A 340 -4.28 21.19 14.24
N LEU A 341 -4.96 20.49 13.33
CA LEU A 341 -4.44 20.19 12.00
C LEU A 341 -4.90 21.26 10.99
N THR A 342 -3.96 22.05 10.46
CA THR A 342 -4.22 23.02 9.38
C THR A 342 -3.76 22.48 8.04
N ALA A 343 -4.56 22.67 7.00
CA ALA A 343 -4.20 22.34 5.61
C ALA A 343 -4.12 23.62 4.77
N THR A 344 -3.04 23.81 4.03
CA THR A 344 -2.83 24.98 3.15
C THR A 344 -2.23 24.56 1.82
N VAL A 345 -2.64 25.20 0.73
CA VAL A 345 -2.02 25.03 -0.59
C VAL A 345 -1.13 26.23 -0.89
N LEU A 346 0.11 25.96 -1.30
CA LEU A 346 1.09 26.97 -1.73
C LEU A 346 1.42 26.75 -3.20
N ALA A 347 1.27 27.77 -4.03
CA ALA A 347 1.80 27.76 -5.40
C ALA A 347 3.32 27.95 -5.35
N VAL A 348 4.06 26.99 -5.92
CA VAL A 348 5.53 26.97 -5.85
C VAL A 348 6.14 27.38 -7.18
N GLN A 349 5.56 26.94 -8.29
CA GLN A 349 6.07 27.20 -9.63
C GLN A 349 4.95 27.09 -10.66
N ASP A 350 4.87 28.04 -11.57
CA ASP A 350 3.95 27.98 -12.72
C ASP A 350 4.51 27.05 -13.82
N GLY A 351 3.61 26.41 -14.57
CA GLY A 351 3.98 25.56 -15.70
C GLY A 351 4.37 26.37 -16.94
N ALA A 352 5.44 25.95 -17.63
CA ALA A 352 5.90 26.55 -18.88
C ALA A 352 5.88 25.51 -20.02
N TYR A 353 4.69 24.99 -20.32
CA TYR A 353 4.47 23.92 -21.29
C TYR A 353 4.63 24.36 -22.75
N LEU A 354 4.88 23.37 -23.62
CA LEU A 354 5.03 23.58 -25.06
C LEU A 354 3.72 24.04 -25.69
N GLY A 355 3.74 25.19 -26.34
CA GLY A 355 2.57 25.83 -26.93
C GLY A 355 2.92 26.70 -28.14
N GLY A 356 1.96 27.52 -28.57
CA GLY A 356 2.16 28.47 -29.67
C GLY A 356 2.12 27.81 -31.05
N THR A 357 2.92 28.34 -31.97
CA THR A 357 2.95 27.91 -33.38
C THR A 357 4.36 27.61 -33.85
N PHE A 358 4.50 26.73 -34.83
CA PHE A 358 5.75 26.52 -35.56
C PHE A 358 5.52 26.77 -37.04
N LYS A 359 6.61 27.06 -37.75
CA LYS A 359 6.58 27.27 -39.20
C LYS A 359 7.00 26.01 -39.93
N LEU A 360 6.36 25.74 -41.07
CA LEU A 360 6.75 24.68 -41.99
C LEU A 360 6.54 25.07 -43.45
N THR A 361 7.28 24.45 -44.36
CA THR A 361 7.22 24.76 -45.80
C THR A 361 6.30 23.81 -46.56
N HIS A 362 5.42 24.33 -47.43
CA HIS A 362 4.53 23.51 -48.25
C HIS A 362 5.32 22.65 -49.26
N PRO A 363 5.09 21.32 -49.35
CA PRO A 363 5.94 20.39 -50.10
C PRO A 363 5.88 20.51 -51.64
N ILE A 364 4.91 21.28 -52.16
CA ILE A 364 4.76 21.56 -53.60
C ILE A 364 5.11 23.03 -53.94
N THR A 365 4.46 23.99 -53.28
CA THR A 365 4.57 25.42 -53.59
C THR A 365 5.74 26.14 -52.90
N GLY A 366 6.33 25.55 -51.85
CA GLY A 366 7.36 26.21 -51.05
C GLY A 366 6.85 27.35 -50.15
N ALA A 367 5.53 27.55 -50.05
CA ALA A 367 4.96 28.59 -49.19
C ALA A 367 5.24 28.33 -47.70
N SER A 368 5.51 29.39 -46.94
CA SER A 368 5.66 29.29 -45.48
C SER A 368 4.28 29.21 -44.82
N LEU A 369 4.06 28.12 -44.09
CA LEU A 369 2.81 27.79 -43.41
C LEU A 369 3.01 27.90 -41.90
N THR A 370 1.91 28.14 -41.18
CA THR A 370 1.90 28.22 -39.72
C THR A 370 1.03 27.11 -39.16
N ALA A 371 1.58 26.28 -38.29
CA ALA A 371 0.85 25.22 -37.60
C ALA A 371 0.93 25.44 -36.09
N VAL A 372 -0.16 25.21 -35.37
CA VAL A 372 -0.13 25.17 -33.89
C VAL A 372 0.62 23.93 -33.41
N THR A 373 1.29 24.01 -32.26
CA THR A 373 2.12 22.89 -31.74
C THR A 373 1.31 21.66 -31.32
N ASN A 374 -0.02 21.74 -31.28
CA ASN A 374 -0.96 20.64 -31.04
C ASN A 374 -1.90 20.38 -32.24
N ILE A 375 -1.45 20.69 -33.46
CA ILE A 375 -2.30 20.62 -34.66
C ILE A 375 -2.86 19.19 -34.89
N PRO A 376 -4.18 19.02 -35.05
CA PRO A 376 -4.76 17.71 -35.37
C PRO A 376 -4.32 17.20 -36.74
N CYS A 377 -4.23 15.88 -36.90
CA CYS A 377 -3.77 15.27 -38.15
C CYS A 377 -4.57 15.71 -39.38
N GLY A 378 -5.90 15.80 -39.29
CA GLY A 378 -6.74 16.23 -40.42
C GLY A 378 -6.38 17.64 -40.91
N THR A 379 -6.26 18.60 -39.99
CA THR A 379 -5.85 19.97 -40.30
C THR A 379 -4.44 20.03 -40.85
N LEU A 380 -3.49 19.27 -40.28
CA LEU A 380 -2.12 19.20 -40.77
C LEU A 380 -2.07 18.60 -42.19
N THR A 381 -2.81 17.52 -42.46
CA THR A 381 -2.86 16.91 -43.79
C THR A 381 -3.39 17.87 -44.85
N SER A 382 -4.44 18.64 -44.54
CA SER A 382 -4.97 19.66 -45.45
C SER A 382 -4.00 20.81 -45.64
N LEU A 383 -3.30 21.22 -44.59
CA LEU A 383 -2.35 22.33 -44.61
C LEU A 383 -1.13 22.05 -45.50
N VAL A 384 -0.64 20.80 -45.51
CA VAL A 384 0.57 20.42 -46.29
C VAL A 384 0.29 19.52 -47.50
N GLY A 385 -0.95 19.11 -47.74
CA GLY A 385 -1.29 18.18 -48.83
C GLY A 385 -0.75 16.75 -48.65
N ALA A 386 -0.68 16.27 -47.41
CA ALA A 386 -0.26 14.89 -47.11
C ALA A 386 -1.41 13.89 -47.37
N THR A 387 -1.09 12.67 -47.80
CA THR A 387 -2.07 11.61 -48.07
C THR A 387 -2.48 10.82 -46.82
N SER A 388 -1.64 10.82 -45.78
CA SER A 388 -1.99 10.28 -44.47
C SER A 388 -1.19 10.98 -43.36
N CYS A 389 -1.71 10.94 -42.14
CA CYS A 389 -1.04 11.44 -40.94
C CYS A 389 -1.33 10.51 -39.76
N LEU A 390 -0.29 10.14 -39.02
CA LEU A 390 -0.38 9.56 -37.67
C LEU A 390 0.16 10.59 -36.68
N ILE A 391 -0.46 10.73 -35.52
CA ILE A 391 -0.02 11.62 -34.44
C ILE A 391 0.24 10.82 -33.17
N GLU A 392 1.37 11.08 -32.51
CA GLU A 392 1.72 10.60 -31.17
C GLU A 392 1.91 11.81 -30.25
N GLY A 393 1.33 11.77 -29.05
CA GLY A 393 1.44 12.85 -28.05
C GLY A 393 0.11 13.16 -27.33
N PRO A 394 0.12 14.13 -26.39
CA PRO A 394 1.29 14.89 -25.97
C PRO A 394 2.21 14.11 -25.02
N GLY A 395 3.52 14.41 -25.08
CA GLY A 395 4.49 14.04 -24.04
C GLY A 395 4.34 14.87 -22.75
N ILE A 396 5.24 14.65 -21.78
CA ILE A 396 5.16 15.26 -20.43
C ILE A 396 5.30 16.79 -20.41
N SER A 397 5.82 17.40 -21.48
CA SER A 397 5.95 18.86 -21.64
C SER A 397 5.07 19.41 -22.77
N GLY A 398 4.26 18.58 -23.44
CA GLY A 398 3.36 18.98 -24.54
C GLY A 398 3.86 18.59 -25.93
N GLU A 399 4.83 17.67 -26.02
CA GLU A 399 5.49 17.25 -27.25
C GLU A 399 4.57 16.42 -28.16
N TYR A 400 4.52 16.74 -29.45
CA TYR A 400 3.79 15.95 -30.45
C TYR A 400 4.71 15.47 -31.56
N ARG A 401 4.36 14.33 -32.13
CA ARG A 401 5.04 13.75 -33.27
C ARG A 401 4.02 13.38 -34.33
N TRP A 402 4.18 13.93 -35.53
CA TRP A 402 3.37 13.59 -36.68
C TRP A 402 4.18 12.80 -37.69
N THR A 403 3.64 11.69 -38.17
CA THR A 403 4.19 10.90 -39.26
C THR A 403 3.29 11.07 -40.49
N LEU A 404 3.79 11.79 -41.48
CA LEU A 404 3.09 12.21 -42.68
C LEU A 404 3.55 11.39 -43.88
N SER A 405 2.61 10.93 -44.71
CA SER A 405 2.91 10.32 -46.00
C SER A 405 2.53 11.29 -47.12
N PHE A 406 3.39 11.40 -48.13
CA PHE A 406 3.14 12.25 -49.30
C PHE A 406 3.17 11.43 -50.59
N ALA A 407 2.27 11.77 -51.53
CA ALA A 407 2.30 11.23 -52.89
C ALA A 407 3.53 11.72 -53.68
N SER A 408 3.94 12.98 -53.45
CA SER A 408 5.10 13.63 -54.06
C SER A 408 5.61 14.76 -53.15
N ILE A 409 6.92 15.00 -53.14
CA ILE A 409 7.55 16.17 -52.49
C ILE A 409 8.44 16.82 -53.54
N VAL A 410 8.08 18.02 -54.00
CA VAL A 410 8.80 18.79 -55.03
C VAL A 410 9.76 19.80 -54.41
N VAL A 411 9.36 20.39 -53.27
CA VAL A 411 10.17 21.32 -52.47
C VAL A 411 10.46 20.68 -51.10
N PRO A 412 11.71 20.73 -50.59
CA PRO A 412 12.02 20.19 -49.27
C PRO A 412 11.17 20.84 -48.17
N ILE A 413 10.54 20.01 -47.35
CA ILE A 413 9.87 20.48 -46.14
C ILE A 413 10.96 20.94 -45.17
N THR A 414 10.84 22.15 -44.65
CA THR A 414 11.66 22.67 -43.55
C THR A 414 10.76 23.05 -42.39
N VAL A 415 11.29 23.02 -41.17
CA VAL A 415 10.56 23.39 -39.95
C VAL A 415 11.35 24.43 -39.16
N SER A 416 10.65 25.32 -38.46
CA SER A 416 11.27 26.34 -37.60
C SER A 416 10.41 26.59 -36.36
N ASN A 417 11.06 26.83 -35.21
CA ASN A 417 10.42 27.04 -33.92
C ASN A 417 9.89 28.48 -33.72
N VAL A 418 9.87 29.31 -34.77
CA VAL A 418 9.34 30.67 -34.73
C VAL A 418 7.86 30.64 -34.33
N GLY A 419 7.56 31.22 -33.17
CA GLY A 419 6.22 31.29 -32.59
C GLY A 419 5.92 30.23 -31.53
N MET A 420 6.85 29.32 -31.24
CA MET A 420 6.66 28.29 -30.20
C MET A 420 6.88 28.91 -28.82
N THR A 421 6.11 28.48 -27.83
CA THR A 421 6.23 28.85 -26.42
C THR A 421 6.59 27.64 -25.57
N GLY A 422 7.11 27.86 -24.37
CA GLY A 422 7.62 26.81 -23.47
C GLY A 422 9.11 26.99 -23.19
N VAL A 423 9.70 26.11 -22.37
CA VAL A 423 11.12 26.20 -22.01
C VAL A 423 11.98 25.62 -23.13
N ALA A 424 12.73 26.48 -23.83
CA ALA A 424 13.60 26.10 -24.95
C ALA A 424 12.90 25.20 -26.00
N PRO A 425 11.86 25.71 -26.68
CA PRO A 425 11.08 24.91 -27.61
C PRO A 425 11.85 24.59 -28.90
N LEU A 426 11.66 23.38 -29.41
CA LEU A 426 12.34 22.84 -30.60
C LEU A 426 11.34 22.12 -31.51
N VAL A 427 11.61 22.13 -32.82
CA VAL A 427 10.92 21.30 -33.81
C VAL A 427 11.94 20.64 -34.74
N GLN A 428 11.74 19.35 -35.03
CA GLN A 428 12.65 18.52 -35.83
C GLN A 428 11.90 17.78 -36.94
N LEU A 429 12.62 17.48 -38.03
CA LEU A 429 12.11 16.76 -39.20
C LEU A 429 12.98 15.52 -39.50
N THR A 430 12.38 14.36 -39.76
CA THR A 430 13.07 13.11 -40.16
C THR A 430 12.38 12.47 -41.37
N LYS A 431 13.12 11.98 -42.36
CA LYS A 431 12.55 11.38 -43.60
C LYS A 431 12.79 9.87 -43.66
N PHE A 432 11.76 9.09 -44.03
CA PHE A 432 11.82 7.64 -44.26
C PHE A 432 11.29 7.28 -45.65
N THR A 433 11.83 6.21 -46.26
CA THR A 433 11.36 5.70 -47.57
C THR A 433 11.05 4.21 -47.48
N PRO A 434 9.80 3.78 -47.23
CA PRO A 434 9.43 2.37 -47.24
C PRO A 434 8.95 1.90 -48.63
N GLN A 435 9.29 0.65 -48.99
CA GLN A 435 8.92 0.01 -50.25
C GLN A 435 7.55 -0.70 -50.11
N ALA A 436 6.58 -0.40 -50.98
CA ALA A 436 5.22 -0.97 -50.90
C ALA A 436 4.95 -2.01 -52.01
N THR A 437 4.38 -3.15 -51.61
CA THR A 437 3.79 -4.18 -52.48
C THR A 437 2.32 -4.36 -52.08
N ALA A 438 1.42 -4.62 -53.04
CA ALA A 438 0.02 -4.91 -52.74
C ALA A 438 -0.12 -6.27 -52.03
N LYS A 439 -0.95 -6.35 -50.99
CA LYS A 439 -1.22 -7.59 -50.25
C LYS A 439 -2.72 -7.78 -50.08
N VAL A 440 -3.22 -8.95 -50.47
CA VAL A 440 -4.56 -9.42 -50.08
C VAL A 440 -4.51 -9.82 -48.60
N GLN A 441 -5.47 -9.35 -47.81
CA GLN A 441 -5.61 -9.75 -46.40
C GLN A 441 -6.90 -10.54 -46.22
N THR A 442 -6.77 -11.79 -45.80
CA THR A 442 -7.90 -12.63 -45.40
C THR A 442 -8.10 -12.48 -43.90
N ILE A 443 -9.31 -12.14 -43.47
CA ILE A 443 -9.69 -12.05 -42.06
C ILE A 443 -10.68 -13.17 -41.77
N SER A 444 -10.27 -14.12 -40.94
CA SER A 444 -11.12 -15.24 -40.51
C SER A 444 -11.49 -15.07 -39.05
N ILE A 445 -12.80 -15.08 -38.75
CA ILE A 445 -13.32 -15.02 -37.37
C ILE A 445 -13.91 -16.39 -37.05
N SER A 446 -13.44 -17.00 -35.96
CA SER A 446 -13.96 -18.29 -35.49
C SER A 446 -13.96 -18.35 -33.97
N ASN A 447 -14.97 -19.00 -33.40
CA ASN A 447 -14.96 -19.44 -32.00
C ASN A 447 -14.34 -20.82 -31.94
N THR A 448 -13.21 -20.95 -31.25
CA THR A 448 -12.52 -22.24 -31.08
C THR A 448 -12.66 -22.72 -29.64
N HIS A 449 -12.74 -24.04 -29.48
CA HIS A 449 -12.75 -24.64 -28.15
C HIS A 449 -11.40 -24.41 -27.45
N VAL A 450 -11.46 -24.23 -26.13
CA VAL A 450 -10.28 -24.07 -25.30
C VAL A 450 -10.19 -25.23 -24.33
N SER A 451 -8.97 -25.73 -24.14
CA SER A 451 -8.69 -26.78 -23.16
C SER A 451 -8.73 -26.28 -21.72
N THR A 452 -9.04 -27.19 -20.79
CA THR A 452 -8.86 -26.97 -19.36
C THR A 452 -7.38 -26.79 -19.03
N ILE A 453 -7.06 -25.82 -18.18
CA ILE A 453 -5.73 -25.62 -17.59
C ILE A 453 -5.85 -25.70 -16.07
N GLN A 454 -5.06 -26.59 -15.46
CA GLN A 454 -4.91 -26.67 -14.02
C GLN A 454 -3.48 -26.29 -13.62
N ARG A 455 -3.34 -25.55 -12.52
CA ARG A 455 -2.06 -25.23 -11.91
C ARG A 455 -1.82 -26.15 -10.73
N LEU A 456 -0.77 -26.95 -10.83
CA LEU A 456 -0.23 -27.75 -9.75
C LEU A 456 0.92 -26.98 -9.11
N ARG A 457 0.87 -26.81 -7.78
CA ARG A 457 1.94 -26.24 -6.98
C ARG A 457 2.33 -27.21 -5.89
N VAL A 458 3.63 -27.45 -5.74
CA VAL A 458 4.22 -28.14 -4.58
C VAL A 458 5.28 -27.22 -4.03
N SER A 459 5.22 -26.86 -2.74
CA SER A 459 6.14 -25.91 -2.11
C SER A 459 6.38 -26.17 -0.63
N GLY A 460 7.60 -25.91 -0.16
CA GLY A 460 7.96 -25.92 1.26
C GLY A 460 7.74 -24.55 1.89
N VAL A 461 7.78 -24.49 3.22
CA VAL A 461 7.88 -23.23 3.94
C VAL A 461 9.35 -22.78 3.90
N GLY A 462 9.58 -21.51 3.55
CA GLY A 462 10.90 -20.87 3.62
C GLY A 462 11.37 -20.65 5.06
N ALA A 463 12.15 -19.60 5.30
CA ALA A 463 12.53 -19.21 6.65
C ALA A 463 11.28 -18.90 7.49
N VAL A 464 11.24 -19.47 8.69
CA VAL A 464 10.15 -19.25 9.65
C VAL A 464 10.66 -18.26 10.69
N TRP A 465 9.90 -17.19 10.91
CA TRP A 465 10.16 -16.26 12.00
C TRP A 465 9.89 -16.94 13.33
N GLU A 466 10.85 -16.84 14.24
CA GLU A 466 10.68 -17.37 15.58
C GLU A 466 9.57 -16.66 16.33
N VAL A 467 8.82 -17.40 17.15
CA VAL A 467 7.86 -16.85 18.10
C VAL A 467 8.15 -17.39 19.49
N GLN A 468 8.42 -16.50 20.44
CA GLN A 468 8.48 -16.83 21.86
C GLN A 468 7.30 -16.18 22.59
N SER A 469 6.86 -16.80 23.68
CA SER A 469 5.80 -16.28 24.55
C SER A 469 6.35 -15.92 25.92
N ILE A 470 5.89 -14.81 26.48
CA ILE A 470 6.11 -14.43 27.88
C ILE A 470 4.75 -14.43 28.56
N THR A 471 4.56 -15.24 29.60
CA THR A 471 3.31 -15.34 30.35
C THR A 471 3.53 -14.93 31.81
N MET A 472 2.70 -14.01 32.32
CA MET A 472 2.72 -13.59 33.71
C MET A 472 1.31 -13.67 34.31
N MET A 473 1.18 -14.29 35.49
CA MET A 473 -0.11 -14.46 36.18
C MET A 473 0.03 -14.28 37.69
N ALA A 474 -1.02 -13.79 38.35
CA ALA A 474 -1.16 -13.75 39.80
C ALA A 474 -2.58 -14.12 40.25
N GLN A 475 -2.71 -14.72 41.43
CA GLN A 475 -4.00 -15.03 42.05
C GLN A 475 -4.72 -13.76 42.50
N GLY A 476 -6.03 -13.67 42.26
CA GLY A 476 -6.85 -12.55 42.71
C GLY A 476 -6.63 -11.23 41.95
N GLY A 477 -5.84 -11.22 40.87
CA GLY A 477 -5.71 -10.10 39.94
C GLY A 477 -4.84 -8.92 40.38
N THR A 478 -4.20 -8.98 41.55
CA THR A 478 -3.22 -7.98 41.99
C THR A 478 -1.83 -8.30 41.44
N LEU A 479 -1.55 -7.85 40.21
CA LEU A 479 -0.22 -7.89 39.61
C LEU A 479 0.31 -6.44 39.47
N GLN A 480 1.34 -6.08 40.24
CA GLN A 480 1.92 -4.73 40.29
C GLN A 480 3.45 -4.75 40.23
N GLY A 481 4.06 -3.58 40.02
CA GLY A 481 5.51 -3.43 40.00
C GLY A 481 6.11 -3.47 38.59
N VAL A 482 7.42 -3.75 38.51
CA VAL A 482 8.19 -3.70 37.26
C VAL A 482 9.07 -4.93 37.05
N PHE A 483 9.28 -5.26 35.79
CA PHE A 483 10.20 -6.29 35.31
C PHE A 483 11.04 -5.76 34.15
N SER A 484 12.10 -6.46 33.78
CA SER A 484 12.82 -6.23 32.53
C SER A 484 12.96 -7.54 31.76
N ILE A 485 13.19 -7.43 30.47
CA ILE A 485 13.46 -8.56 29.59
C ILE A 485 14.94 -8.53 29.25
N ARG A 486 15.63 -9.64 29.50
CA ARG A 486 17.01 -9.84 29.11
C ARG A 486 17.05 -10.65 27.82
N PHE A 487 17.84 -10.16 26.87
CA PHE A 487 18.21 -10.88 25.66
C PHE A 487 19.73 -10.99 25.59
N GLY A 488 20.25 -12.21 25.61
CA GLY A 488 21.69 -12.44 25.78
C GLY A 488 22.22 -11.81 27.06
N THR A 489 23.12 -10.83 26.94
CA THR A 489 23.73 -10.10 28.06
C THR A 489 23.10 -8.72 28.34
N VAL A 490 22.15 -8.28 27.51
CA VAL A 490 21.59 -6.93 27.57
C VAL A 490 20.18 -6.97 28.14
N ASN A 491 19.89 -6.08 29.08
CA ASN A 491 18.56 -5.90 29.65
C ASN A 491 17.83 -4.75 28.96
N SER A 492 16.52 -4.90 28.77
CA SER A 492 15.64 -3.79 28.45
C SER A 492 15.57 -2.76 29.58
N GLY A 493 14.92 -1.63 29.32
CA GLY A 493 14.37 -0.80 30.38
C GLY A 493 13.31 -1.54 31.20
N ASN A 494 12.88 -0.93 32.30
CA ASN A 494 11.84 -1.50 33.15
C ASN A 494 10.46 -1.35 32.50
N LEU A 495 9.74 -2.46 32.39
CA LEU A 495 8.36 -2.60 31.93
C LEU A 495 7.43 -2.77 33.14
N THR A 496 6.26 -2.14 33.12
CA THR A 496 5.24 -2.35 34.16
C THR A 496 4.63 -3.74 34.04
N ALA A 497 4.11 -4.28 35.13
CA ALA A 497 3.52 -5.62 35.14
C ALA A 497 2.29 -5.81 34.20
N ASN A 498 1.71 -4.71 33.72
CA ASN A 498 0.62 -4.66 32.74
C ASN A 498 1.04 -3.99 31.40
N ALA A 499 2.34 -3.90 31.11
CA ALA A 499 2.87 -3.20 29.93
C ALA A 499 2.15 -3.61 28.64
N SER A 500 1.81 -2.64 27.78
CA SER A 500 1.12 -2.91 26.53
C SER A 500 2.04 -3.64 25.54
N ALA A 501 1.46 -4.26 24.51
CA ALA A 501 2.24 -4.85 23.42
C ALA A 501 3.23 -3.85 22.78
N VAL A 502 2.83 -2.57 22.68
CA VAL A 502 3.65 -1.50 22.12
C VAL A 502 4.85 -1.18 23.01
N ASP A 503 4.68 -1.16 24.33
CA ASP A 503 5.76 -0.87 25.27
C ASP A 503 6.82 -1.99 25.23
N VAL A 504 6.37 -3.26 25.24
CA VAL A 504 7.24 -4.42 25.15
C VAL A 504 7.97 -4.46 23.79
N GLN A 505 7.26 -4.18 22.69
CA GLN A 505 7.86 -4.10 21.36
C GLN A 505 8.93 -2.99 21.28
N THR A 506 8.65 -1.81 21.86
CA THR A 506 9.59 -0.68 21.84
C THR A 506 10.88 -1.02 22.57
N GLU A 507 10.77 -1.65 23.75
CA GLU A 507 11.93 -2.03 24.55
C GLU A 507 12.76 -3.14 23.89
N LEU A 508 12.12 -4.16 23.32
CA LEU A 508 12.80 -5.21 22.57
C LEU A 508 13.45 -4.69 21.29
N ALA A 509 12.80 -3.74 20.59
CA ALA A 509 13.38 -3.07 19.43
C ALA A 509 14.66 -2.30 19.76
N ARG A 510 14.76 -1.78 20.99
CA ARG A 510 15.94 -1.09 21.50
C ARG A 510 17.13 -2.02 21.79
N LEU A 511 16.89 -3.32 21.96
CA LEU A 511 17.91 -4.36 22.06
C LEU A 511 18.46 -4.80 20.69
N ALA A 512 18.29 -3.94 19.67
CA ALA A 512 18.65 -4.14 18.27
C ALA A 512 17.89 -5.28 17.56
N GLN A 513 16.69 -5.61 18.04
CA GLN A 513 15.90 -6.70 17.49
C GLN A 513 14.69 -6.21 16.71
N SER A 514 14.56 -6.60 15.44
CA SER A 514 13.31 -6.38 14.71
C SER A 514 12.27 -7.38 15.20
N VAL A 515 11.25 -6.91 15.93
CA VAL A 515 10.20 -7.76 16.52
C VAL A 515 8.81 -7.16 16.35
N ALA A 516 7.79 -8.03 16.34
CA ALA A 516 6.39 -7.65 16.57
C ALA A 516 5.90 -8.32 17.85
N VAL A 517 5.07 -7.60 18.63
CA VAL A 517 4.52 -8.13 19.87
C VAL A 517 3.00 -8.03 19.84
N THR A 518 2.32 -9.08 20.29
CA THR A 518 0.89 -9.04 20.62
C THR A 518 0.70 -9.36 22.09
N GLN A 519 -0.31 -8.76 22.72
CA GLN A 519 -0.66 -9.00 24.13
C GLN A 519 -2.09 -9.52 24.20
N GLN A 520 -2.33 -10.49 25.08
CA GLN A 520 -3.66 -10.96 25.42
C GLN A 520 -3.80 -11.11 26.94
N SER A 521 -5.00 -10.86 27.46
CA SER A 521 -5.33 -11.22 28.84
C SER A 521 -5.55 -12.72 28.93
N VAL A 522 -5.05 -13.34 29.99
CA VAL A 522 -5.20 -14.78 30.24
C VAL A 522 -5.80 -15.00 31.63
N VAL A 523 -6.69 -15.99 31.73
CA VAL A 523 -7.32 -16.43 32.97
C VAL A 523 -7.18 -17.93 33.07
N SER A 524 -6.67 -18.42 34.21
CA SER A 524 -6.57 -19.85 34.51
C SER A 524 -6.93 -20.07 35.97
N GLY A 525 -8.10 -20.65 36.23
CA GLY A 525 -8.67 -20.78 37.57
C GLY A 525 -8.87 -19.41 38.24
N SER A 526 -8.29 -19.23 39.43
CA SER A 526 -8.32 -17.96 40.18
C SER A 526 -7.17 -16.99 39.85
N SER A 527 -6.31 -17.36 38.89
CA SER A 527 -5.19 -16.54 38.44
C SER A 527 -5.54 -15.78 37.17
N THR A 528 -5.19 -14.50 37.13
CA THR A 528 -5.34 -13.63 35.96
C THR A 528 -4.02 -12.95 35.63
N GLY A 529 -3.83 -12.58 34.37
CA GLY A 529 -2.62 -11.90 33.93
C GLY A 529 -2.55 -11.70 32.42
N PHE A 530 -1.34 -11.68 31.87
CA PHE A 530 -1.08 -11.35 30.47
C PHE A 530 -0.12 -12.35 29.82
N ILE A 531 -0.34 -12.61 28.52
CA ILE A 531 0.62 -13.28 27.64
C ILE A 531 1.05 -12.30 26.54
N TRP A 532 2.36 -12.21 26.31
CA TRP A 532 2.94 -11.51 25.18
C TRP A 532 3.53 -12.52 24.20
N LEU A 533 3.07 -12.51 22.95
CA LEU A 533 3.67 -13.28 21.86
C LEU A 533 4.62 -12.38 21.08
N VAL A 534 5.90 -12.72 21.07
CA VAL A 534 6.99 -11.98 20.45
C VAL A 534 7.44 -12.72 19.19
N THR A 535 7.18 -12.12 18.03
CA THR A 535 7.66 -12.61 16.73
C THR A 535 8.97 -11.91 16.37
N PHE A 536 10.03 -12.67 16.11
CA PHE A 536 11.34 -12.13 15.71
C PHE A 536 11.49 -12.13 14.19
N TYR A 537 11.74 -10.94 13.62
CA TYR A 537 12.07 -10.77 12.19
C TYR A 537 13.57 -10.88 11.92
N GLN A 538 14.26 -11.70 12.72
CA GLN A 538 15.65 -12.06 12.52
C GLN A 538 15.74 -13.47 11.99
N SER A 539 16.73 -13.68 11.13
CA SER A 539 17.03 -15.01 10.61
C SER A 539 17.62 -15.85 11.73
N GLY A 540 17.03 -17.02 11.96
CA GLY A 540 17.62 -18.05 12.81
C GLY A 540 16.85 -18.37 14.08
N ASP A 541 17.39 -19.35 14.81
CA ASP A 541 16.97 -19.72 16.15
C ASP A 541 17.47 -18.66 17.13
N ILE A 542 16.55 -17.97 17.79
CA ILE A 542 16.77 -16.83 18.66
C ILE A 542 16.89 -17.35 20.09
N PRO A 543 17.91 -16.95 20.85
CA PRO A 543 18.01 -17.34 22.26
C PRO A 543 16.74 -16.95 23.04
N ASP A 544 16.32 -17.82 23.96
CA ASP A 544 15.18 -17.57 24.84
C ASP A 544 15.30 -16.22 25.56
N LEU A 545 14.22 -15.45 25.53
CA LEU A 545 14.07 -14.26 26.37
C LEU A 545 14.07 -14.68 27.84
N VAL A 546 14.73 -13.89 28.68
CA VAL A 546 14.73 -14.12 30.12
C VAL A 546 14.06 -12.95 30.82
N VAL A 547 12.96 -13.22 31.53
CA VAL A 547 12.36 -12.19 32.38
C VAL A 547 13.21 -12.01 33.63
N THR A 548 13.68 -10.80 33.86
CA THR A 548 14.41 -10.40 35.07
C THR A 548 13.51 -9.50 35.90
N SER A 549 12.98 -10.00 37.01
CA SER A 549 12.12 -9.22 37.91
C SER A 549 12.98 -8.38 38.84
N THR A 550 12.73 -7.06 38.90
CA THR A 550 13.42 -6.20 39.88
C THR A 550 12.50 -5.77 41.02
N ASN A 551 11.17 -5.72 40.82
CA ASN A 551 10.17 -5.39 41.87
C ASN A 551 8.73 -5.85 41.54
N LEU A 552 8.49 -7.06 41.00
CA LEU A 552 7.13 -7.58 40.75
C LEU A 552 6.44 -8.03 42.05
N VAL A 553 5.16 -7.69 42.22
CA VAL A 553 4.35 -8.02 43.40
C VAL A 553 3.01 -8.63 42.99
N GLY A 554 2.69 -9.79 43.56
CA GLY A 554 1.40 -10.46 43.41
C GLY A 554 1.32 -11.81 44.15
N THR A 555 0.14 -12.17 44.65
CA THR A 555 -0.08 -13.45 45.35
C THR A 555 -0.04 -14.61 44.36
N GLY A 556 0.74 -15.66 44.62
CA GLY A 556 0.85 -16.80 43.71
C GLY A 556 1.42 -16.45 42.32
N LEU A 557 2.34 -15.48 42.26
CA LEU A 557 2.98 -15.00 41.02
C LEU A 557 3.65 -16.14 40.23
N SER A 558 3.34 -16.24 38.94
CA SER A 558 3.96 -17.15 37.97
C SER A 558 4.46 -16.37 36.77
N VAL A 559 5.71 -16.63 36.36
CA VAL A 559 6.35 -16.05 35.16
C VAL A 559 6.95 -17.18 34.34
N GLN A 560 6.62 -17.25 33.05
CA GLN A 560 7.10 -18.29 32.15
C GLN A 560 7.49 -17.69 30.79
N VAL A 561 8.58 -18.20 30.21
CA VAL A 561 8.93 -17.97 28.80
C VAL A 561 8.94 -19.31 28.08
N LEU A 562 8.39 -19.37 26.86
CA LEU A 562 8.35 -20.57 26.03
C LEU A 562 8.56 -20.23 24.55
N GLU A 563 9.41 -20.99 23.87
CA GLU A 563 9.51 -21.02 22.41
C GLU A 563 8.27 -21.71 21.81
N VAL A 564 7.45 -20.95 21.08
CA VAL A 564 6.18 -21.42 20.48
C VAL A 564 6.39 -21.87 19.04
N VAL A 565 7.24 -21.17 18.30
CA VAL A 565 7.61 -21.49 16.92
C VAL A 565 9.11 -21.33 16.79
N LYS A 566 9.82 -22.39 16.42
CA LYS A 566 11.27 -22.36 16.24
C LYS A 566 11.69 -21.59 15.00
N GLY A 567 12.64 -20.66 15.15
CA GLY A 567 13.22 -19.94 14.03
C GLY A 567 14.06 -20.84 13.12
N ILE A 568 13.91 -20.69 11.79
CA ILE A 568 14.76 -21.39 10.82
C ILE A 568 15.66 -20.37 10.13
N PRO A 569 17.00 -20.46 10.26
CA PRO A 569 17.91 -19.54 9.61
C PRO A 569 17.72 -19.50 8.09
N CYS A 570 17.44 -18.32 7.56
CA CYS A 570 17.62 -17.99 6.16
C CYS A 570 19.08 -17.64 5.87
N GLU A 571 19.48 -17.77 4.62
CA GLU A 571 20.79 -17.32 4.16
C GLU A 571 20.97 -15.82 4.41
N VAL A 572 22.12 -15.43 4.99
CA VAL A 572 22.52 -14.03 5.16
C VAL A 572 23.93 -13.81 4.65
N GLN A 573 24.09 -12.86 3.74
CA GLN A 573 25.38 -12.41 3.22
C GLN A 573 25.60 -10.92 3.46
N ARG A 574 26.84 -10.50 3.68
CA ARG A 574 27.26 -9.11 3.86
C ARG A 574 28.14 -8.65 2.72
N VAL A 575 27.74 -7.57 2.06
CA VAL A 575 28.54 -6.85 1.07
C VAL A 575 29.21 -5.68 1.79
N VAL A 576 30.53 -5.70 1.87
CA VAL A 576 31.33 -4.68 2.56
C VAL A 576 32.11 -3.89 1.52
N LEU A 577 31.72 -2.64 1.30
CA LEU A 577 32.53 -1.64 0.60
C LEU A 577 33.46 -0.97 1.63
N ALA A 578 34.76 -1.17 1.45
CA ALA A 578 35.81 -0.57 2.26
C ALA A 578 36.51 0.54 1.47
N ILE A 579 36.54 1.75 2.04
CA ILE A 579 37.17 2.93 1.44
C ILE A 579 38.37 3.32 2.32
N PRO A 580 39.61 3.14 1.85
CA PRO A 580 40.80 3.53 2.61
C PRO A 580 40.82 5.01 2.99
N ASP A 581 41.54 5.35 4.06
CA ASP A 581 41.68 6.74 4.50
C ASP A 581 42.29 7.61 3.40
N ARG A 582 41.69 8.79 3.19
CA ARG A 582 42.04 9.75 2.12
C ARG A 582 41.78 9.24 0.69
N THR A 583 41.04 8.14 0.50
CA THR A 583 40.55 7.71 -0.81
C THR A 583 39.15 8.28 -1.08
N SER A 584 38.98 8.90 -2.24
CA SER A 584 37.67 9.33 -2.76
C SER A 584 37.16 8.33 -3.78
N VAL A 585 35.86 8.02 -3.74
CA VAL A 585 35.24 7.00 -4.61
C VAL A 585 34.09 7.63 -5.39
N THR A 586 33.99 7.31 -6.68
CA THR A 586 32.85 7.66 -7.52
C THR A 586 32.42 6.46 -8.37
N GLY A 587 31.30 6.56 -9.08
CA GLY A 587 30.81 5.52 -9.98
C GLY A 587 29.90 4.47 -9.31
N THR A 588 29.89 3.27 -9.89
CA THR A 588 28.91 2.22 -9.58
C THR A 588 29.53 0.83 -9.53
N PHE A 589 28.88 -0.11 -8.85
CA PHE A 589 29.18 -1.54 -8.86
C PHE A 589 27.94 -2.37 -9.21
N ARG A 590 28.10 -3.67 -9.47
CA ARG A 590 26.98 -4.61 -9.63
C ARG A 590 27.17 -5.84 -8.76
N LEU A 591 26.06 -6.44 -8.32
CA LEU A 591 26.05 -7.70 -7.59
C LEU A 591 25.53 -8.81 -8.50
N GLY A 592 26.15 -9.98 -8.45
CA GLY A 592 25.73 -11.17 -9.18
C GLY A 592 25.40 -12.34 -8.25
N LEU A 593 24.33 -13.07 -8.54
CA LEU A 593 23.94 -14.28 -7.82
C LEU A 593 23.16 -15.22 -8.74
N MET A 594 23.45 -16.52 -8.70
CA MET A 594 22.76 -17.55 -9.51
C MET A 594 22.73 -17.24 -11.02
N GLY A 595 23.79 -16.61 -11.55
CA GLY A 595 23.90 -16.27 -12.97
C GLY A 595 23.15 -14.99 -13.41
N ALA A 596 22.47 -14.31 -12.48
CA ALA A 596 21.82 -13.02 -12.72
C ALA A 596 22.59 -11.86 -12.06
N THR A 597 22.56 -10.67 -12.67
CA THR A 597 23.33 -9.50 -12.25
C THR A 597 22.42 -8.29 -12.08
N THR A 598 22.62 -7.51 -11.01
CA THR A 598 21.86 -6.29 -10.74
C THR A 598 22.07 -5.20 -11.79
N SER A 599 21.14 -4.25 -11.85
CA SER A 599 21.42 -2.92 -12.41
C SER A 599 22.60 -2.26 -11.69
N ALA A 600 23.20 -1.24 -12.29
CA ALA A 600 24.32 -0.52 -11.69
C ALA A 600 23.88 0.14 -10.36
N LEU A 601 24.60 -0.18 -9.29
CA LEU A 601 24.38 0.33 -7.94
C LEU A 601 25.41 1.42 -7.64
N SER A 602 24.94 2.60 -7.23
CA SER A 602 25.84 3.68 -6.79
C SER A 602 26.67 3.23 -5.58
N TYR A 603 27.91 3.70 -5.47
CA TYR A 603 28.74 3.44 -4.29
C TYR A 603 28.10 3.96 -2.97
N VAL A 604 27.14 4.90 -3.07
CA VAL A 604 26.33 5.41 -1.95
C VAL A 604 24.91 4.83 -1.91
N ALA A 605 24.64 3.73 -2.60
CA ALA A 605 23.29 3.14 -2.68
C ALA A 605 22.67 2.89 -1.29
N THR A 606 21.40 3.25 -1.15
CA THR A 606 20.61 2.98 0.05
C THR A 606 20.25 1.49 0.12
N ALA A 607 19.87 1.01 1.31
CA ALA A 607 19.35 -0.35 1.49
C ALA A 607 18.21 -0.66 0.51
N ALA A 608 17.27 0.28 0.35
CA ALA A 608 16.13 0.15 -0.57
C ALA A 608 16.56 0.02 -2.03
N GLN A 609 17.58 0.77 -2.47
CA GLN A 609 18.10 0.66 -3.84
C GLN A 609 18.77 -0.68 -4.10
N VAL A 610 19.57 -1.19 -3.15
CA VAL A 610 20.19 -2.51 -3.25
C VAL A 610 19.15 -3.62 -3.21
N GLN A 611 18.16 -3.51 -2.31
CA GLN A 611 17.05 -4.44 -2.23
C GLN A 611 16.27 -4.52 -3.54
N LEU A 612 15.87 -3.38 -4.09
CA LEU A 612 15.13 -3.34 -5.35
C LEU A 612 15.93 -3.94 -6.51
N ALA A 613 17.23 -3.62 -6.61
CA ALA A 613 18.08 -4.12 -7.68
C ALA A 613 18.25 -5.64 -7.61
N LEU A 614 18.41 -6.20 -6.41
CA LEU A 614 18.48 -7.65 -6.18
C LEU A 614 17.14 -8.34 -6.42
N GLN A 615 16.03 -7.78 -5.92
CA GLN A 615 14.69 -8.31 -6.15
C GLN A 615 14.36 -8.38 -7.65
N THR A 616 14.71 -7.32 -8.39
CA THR A 616 14.47 -7.24 -9.84
C THR A 616 15.35 -8.22 -10.61
N ALA A 617 16.65 -8.29 -10.31
CA ALA A 617 17.57 -9.14 -11.06
C ALA A 617 17.38 -10.63 -10.78
N LEU A 618 17.08 -10.99 -9.53
CA LEU A 618 17.00 -12.39 -9.10
C LEU A 618 15.57 -12.94 -9.11
N ASN A 619 14.57 -12.06 -9.24
CA ASN A 619 13.16 -12.39 -9.05
C ASN A 619 12.92 -13.12 -7.71
N VAL A 620 13.60 -12.67 -6.63
CA VAL A 620 13.48 -13.23 -5.29
C VAL A 620 13.20 -12.16 -4.25
N ALA A 621 12.43 -12.51 -3.22
CA ALA A 621 12.30 -11.68 -2.04
C ALA A 621 13.63 -11.68 -1.27
N VAL A 622 14.22 -10.50 -1.10
CA VAL A 622 15.38 -10.25 -0.24
C VAL A 622 15.08 -9.10 0.71
N ASN A 623 15.68 -9.14 1.89
CA ASN A 623 15.70 -8.02 2.82
C ASN A 623 17.12 -7.46 2.90
N VAL A 624 17.27 -6.14 2.83
CA VAL A 624 18.58 -5.49 2.90
C VAL A 624 18.57 -4.46 4.01
N SER A 625 19.56 -4.53 4.89
CA SER A 625 19.86 -3.48 5.86
C SER A 625 21.21 -2.84 5.56
N LEU A 626 21.35 -1.55 5.85
CA LEU A 626 22.55 -0.78 5.59
C LEU A 626 23.10 -0.25 6.91
N THR A 627 24.35 -0.56 7.21
CA THR A 627 25.08 0.00 8.35
C THR A 627 26.01 1.12 7.85
N ARG A 628 25.86 2.33 8.40
CA ARG A 628 26.76 3.48 8.17
C ARG A 628 27.04 4.25 9.47
N PRO A 629 28.27 4.79 9.63
CA PRO A 629 29.47 4.43 8.88
C PRO A 629 29.97 3.06 9.33
N ASN A 630 30.58 2.30 8.42
CA ASN A 630 31.38 1.14 8.84
C ASN A 630 32.77 1.64 9.29
N SER A 631 33.54 0.79 9.96
CA SER A 631 34.89 1.13 10.46
C SER A 631 35.93 1.41 9.37
N GLN A 632 35.53 1.49 8.10
CA GLN A 632 36.38 1.64 6.93
C GLN A 632 35.81 2.69 5.94
N ASN A 633 35.17 3.75 6.46
CA ASN A 633 34.63 4.91 5.72
C ASN A 633 33.67 4.59 4.55
N GLY A 634 33.17 3.35 4.43
CA GLY A 634 32.32 2.89 3.33
C GLY A 634 30.92 2.46 3.80
N SER A 635 30.32 1.53 3.04
CA SER A 635 28.98 0.99 3.32
C SER A 635 29.02 -0.52 3.54
N THR A 636 28.20 -1.01 4.47
CA THR A 636 27.98 -2.45 4.64
C THR A 636 26.51 -2.76 4.49
N TRP A 637 26.17 -3.55 3.46
CA TRP A 637 24.82 -4.06 3.24
C TRP A 637 24.73 -5.49 3.76
N THR A 638 23.80 -5.76 4.66
CA THR A 638 23.47 -7.11 5.12
C THR A 638 22.21 -7.54 4.39
N ILE A 639 22.30 -8.64 3.63
CA ILE A 639 21.28 -9.13 2.72
C ILE A 639 20.81 -10.49 3.22
N SER A 640 19.50 -10.65 3.41
CA SER A 640 18.86 -11.89 3.87
C SER A 640 17.95 -12.45 2.79
N PHE A 641 17.95 -13.78 2.60
CA PHE A 641 17.16 -14.49 1.58
C PHE A 641 16.08 -15.37 2.23
N PRO A 642 14.98 -14.79 2.76
CA PRO A 642 13.99 -15.48 3.59
C PRO A 642 13.21 -16.60 2.89
N MET A 643 13.18 -16.64 1.56
CA MET A 643 12.41 -17.63 0.81
C MET A 643 13.29 -18.63 0.04
N HIS A 644 14.58 -18.70 0.35
CA HIS A 644 15.50 -19.64 -0.28
C HIS A 644 15.77 -20.86 0.63
N ALA A 645 15.79 -22.06 0.04
CA ALA A 645 16.19 -23.28 0.74
C ALA A 645 17.71 -23.48 0.68
N GLY A 646 18.29 -23.80 1.84
CA GLY A 646 19.70 -24.16 1.97
C GLY A 646 20.67 -22.97 1.83
N ASN A 647 21.95 -23.31 1.92
CA ASN A 647 23.06 -22.36 1.79
C ASN A 647 23.18 -21.84 0.35
N ILE A 648 23.36 -20.52 0.20
CA ILE A 648 23.58 -19.88 -1.09
C ILE A 648 25.06 -19.55 -1.26
N ASN A 649 25.61 -19.86 -2.43
CA ASN A 649 26.95 -19.40 -2.80
C ASN A 649 27.10 -17.88 -2.64
N ALA A 650 28.29 -17.42 -2.25
CA ALA A 650 28.57 -16.01 -2.09
C ALA A 650 28.29 -15.20 -3.39
N MET A 651 27.67 -14.02 -3.25
CA MET A 651 27.48 -13.10 -4.36
C MET A 651 28.80 -12.71 -5.01
N THR A 652 28.79 -12.59 -6.33
CA THR A 652 29.88 -11.99 -7.10
C THR A 652 29.71 -10.48 -7.16
N VAL A 653 30.82 -9.75 -7.32
CA VAL A 653 30.80 -8.28 -7.42
C VAL A 653 31.57 -7.86 -8.66
N ASP A 654 30.95 -7.01 -9.47
CA ASP A 654 31.61 -6.30 -10.55
C ASP A 654 31.86 -4.84 -10.12
N THR A 655 33.14 -4.50 -9.96
CA THR A 655 33.61 -3.16 -9.55
C THR A 655 34.26 -2.39 -10.70
N SER A 656 34.13 -2.84 -11.96
CA SER A 656 34.80 -2.24 -13.12
C SER A 656 34.43 -0.76 -13.35
N ALA A 657 33.23 -0.35 -12.92
CA ALA A 657 32.74 1.02 -13.00
C ALA A 657 32.93 1.83 -11.70
N LEU A 658 33.69 1.30 -10.72
CA LEU A 658 34.02 1.98 -9.48
C LEU A 658 35.37 2.69 -9.66
N VAL A 659 35.41 3.99 -9.41
CA VAL A 659 36.63 4.81 -9.59
C VAL A 659 37.12 5.27 -8.22
N SER A 660 38.40 5.03 -7.92
CA SER A 660 39.06 5.46 -6.68
C SER A 660 40.19 6.44 -6.95
N THR A 661 40.26 7.51 -6.17
CA THR A 661 41.31 8.54 -6.24
C THR A 661 41.93 8.78 -4.86
N PRO A 662 43.23 8.50 -4.67
CA PRO A 662 44.23 8.00 -5.64
C PRO A 662 44.07 6.50 -5.97
N THR A 663 44.51 6.08 -7.16
CA THR A 663 44.39 4.68 -7.64
C THR A 663 45.33 3.69 -6.94
N SER A 664 46.32 4.18 -6.18
CA SER A 664 47.28 3.37 -5.44
C SER A 664 46.68 2.68 -4.20
N THR A 665 45.51 3.13 -3.73
CA THR A 665 44.79 2.56 -2.58
C THR A 665 43.29 2.52 -2.89
N PRO A 666 42.87 1.65 -3.85
CA PRO A 666 41.50 1.64 -4.33
C PRO A 666 40.52 1.10 -3.28
N ALA A 667 39.27 1.55 -3.36
CA ALA A 667 38.20 0.95 -2.59
C ALA A 667 37.96 -0.49 -3.05
N THR A 668 37.61 -1.35 -2.09
CA THR A 668 37.36 -2.78 -2.34
C THR A 668 35.97 -3.15 -1.89
N ILE A 669 35.35 -4.11 -2.60
CA ILE A 669 34.09 -4.72 -2.17
C ILE A 669 34.34 -6.20 -1.93
N LYS A 670 33.98 -6.68 -0.74
CA LYS A 670 34.01 -8.11 -0.40
C LYS A 670 32.63 -8.59 0.01
N VAL A 671 32.33 -9.84 -0.29
CA VAL A 671 31.11 -10.52 0.18
C VAL A 671 31.51 -11.53 1.24
N LEU A 672 30.80 -11.53 2.36
CA LEU A 672 30.99 -12.44 3.47
C LEU A 672 29.68 -13.19 3.71
N GLU A 673 29.74 -14.51 3.83
CA GLU A 673 28.64 -15.28 4.39
C GLU A 673 28.58 -15.02 5.90
N VAL A 674 27.42 -14.60 6.40
CA VAL A 674 27.19 -14.36 7.83
C VAL A 674 26.49 -15.55 8.46
N GLN A 675 25.54 -16.13 7.73
CA GLN A 675 24.74 -17.25 8.18
C GLN A 675 24.36 -18.11 6.97
N PRO A 676 24.71 -19.41 6.94
CA PRO A 676 24.20 -20.32 5.94
C PRO A 676 22.68 -20.51 6.13
N GLY A 677 21.94 -20.56 5.02
CA GLY A 677 20.54 -20.98 5.03
C GLY A 677 20.38 -22.42 5.51
N MET A 678 19.52 -22.64 6.50
CA MET A 678 19.26 -23.93 7.16
C MET A 678 17.88 -24.52 6.81
N THR A 679 17.10 -23.81 6.00
CA THR A 679 15.87 -24.29 5.38
C THR A 679 16.16 -25.57 4.59
N VAL A 680 15.54 -26.68 4.99
CA VAL A 680 15.76 -27.98 4.35
C VAL A 680 15.08 -27.98 2.97
N PRO A 681 15.81 -28.21 1.86
CA PRO A 681 15.18 -28.27 0.54
C PRO A 681 14.19 -29.43 0.47
N LEU A 682 13.15 -29.26 -0.36
CA LEU A 682 12.26 -30.34 -0.75
C LEU A 682 13.04 -31.35 -1.61
N LEU A 683 13.04 -32.61 -1.21
CA LEU A 683 13.69 -33.72 -1.89
C LEU A 683 12.71 -34.89 -2.08
N GLY A 684 13.09 -35.86 -2.90
CA GLY A 684 12.28 -37.04 -3.17
C GLY A 684 11.21 -36.79 -4.23
N SER A 685 10.02 -37.33 -4.03
CA SER A 685 8.94 -37.32 -5.00
C SER A 685 7.61 -36.97 -4.35
N PHE A 686 6.63 -36.60 -5.16
CA PHE A 686 5.23 -36.50 -4.77
C PHE A 686 4.39 -37.42 -5.65
N ALA A 687 3.25 -37.89 -5.16
CA ALA A 687 2.34 -38.70 -5.95
C ALA A 687 1.19 -37.83 -6.45
N VAL A 688 0.86 -37.97 -7.74
CA VAL A 688 -0.28 -37.32 -8.38
C VAL A 688 -1.28 -38.38 -8.78
N THR A 689 -2.53 -38.21 -8.36
CA THR A 689 -3.63 -39.11 -8.71
C THR A 689 -4.65 -38.38 -9.58
N PHE A 690 -5.05 -39.02 -10.67
CA PHE A 690 -6.10 -38.55 -11.58
C PHE A 690 -7.02 -39.72 -11.94
N GLN A 691 -8.32 -39.56 -11.70
CA GLN A 691 -9.34 -40.58 -12.02
C GLN A 691 -8.99 -42.02 -11.57
N GLY A 692 -8.35 -42.15 -10.40
CA GLY A 692 -7.97 -43.44 -9.82
C GLY A 692 -6.62 -44.02 -10.28
N GLN A 693 -5.92 -43.35 -11.20
CA GLN A 693 -4.56 -43.71 -11.60
C GLN A 693 -3.55 -42.78 -10.92
N THR A 694 -2.41 -43.34 -10.46
CA THR A 694 -1.41 -42.61 -9.69
C THR A 694 -0.04 -42.66 -10.37
N ALA A 695 0.62 -41.51 -10.50
CA ALA A 695 2.01 -41.39 -10.94
C ALA A 695 2.87 -40.81 -9.81
N THR A 696 4.06 -41.35 -9.61
CA THR A 696 5.06 -40.79 -8.68
C THR A 696 6.03 -39.91 -9.45
N ILE A 697 6.19 -38.67 -9.01
CA ILE A 697 6.88 -37.61 -9.75
C ILE A 697 8.04 -37.09 -8.90
N PRO A 698 9.30 -37.23 -9.35
CA PRO A 698 10.44 -36.61 -8.68
C PRO A 698 10.34 -35.09 -8.67
N LEU A 699 10.66 -34.44 -7.56
CA LEU A 699 10.68 -32.97 -7.47
C LEU A 699 11.72 -32.32 -8.39
N THR A 700 12.77 -33.06 -8.74
CA THR A 700 13.83 -32.63 -9.67
C THR A 700 13.49 -32.86 -11.15
N THR A 701 12.26 -33.26 -11.47
CA THR A 701 11.89 -33.64 -12.85
C THR A 701 11.87 -32.43 -13.79
N THR A 702 12.15 -32.67 -15.08
CA THR A 702 11.99 -31.64 -16.12
C THR A 702 10.54 -31.52 -16.54
N VAL A 703 10.16 -30.39 -17.16
CA VAL A 703 8.80 -30.20 -17.71
C VAL A 703 8.42 -31.31 -18.71
N ALA A 704 9.39 -31.75 -19.53
CA ALA A 704 9.18 -32.84 -20.47
C ALA A 704 8.90 -34.17 -19.76
N ALA A 705 9.71 -34.52 -18.76
CA ALA A 705 9.53 -35.77 -18.00
C ALA A 705 8.26 -35.75 -17.12
N LEU A 706 7.88 -34.59 -16.58
CA LEU A 706 6.59 -34.38 -15.93
C LEU A 706 5.43 -34.60 -16.89
N SER A 707 5.49 -34.00 -18.09
CA SER A 707 4.49 -34.20 -19.13
C SER A 707 4.35 -35.69 -19.48
N THR A 708 5.46 -36.41 -19.67
CA THR A 708 5.43 -37.86 -19.92
C THR A 708 4.77 -38.63 -18.79
N SER A 709 5.09 -38.31 -17.53
CA SER A 709 4.52 -39.00 -16.36
C SER A 709 3.01 -38.78 -16.25
N LEU A 710 2.54 -37.55 -16.48
CA LEU A 710 1.12 -37.23 -16.45
C LEU A 710 0.35 -37.84 -17.64
N ASN A 711 0.97 -37.91 -18.83
CA ASN A 711 0.39 -38.61 -19.98
C ASN A 711 0.19 -40.12 -19.74
N GLY A 712 0.90 -40.70 -18.76
CA GLY A 712 0.70 -42.09 -18.33
C GLY A 712 -0.56 -42.31 -17.49
N ILE A 713 -1.11 -41.27 -16.86
CA ILE A 713 -2.30 -41.37 -15.96
C ILE A 713 -3.51 -40.59 -16.47
N VAL A 714 -3.34 -39.65 -17.39
CA VAL A 714 -4.44 -38.88 -18.00
C VAL A 714 -4.78 -39.46 -19.37
N SER A 715 -5.93 -40.13 -19.46
CA SER A 715 -6.47 -40.61 -20.73
C SER A 715 -6.73 -39.44 -21.69
N GLY A 716 -6.21 -39.55 -22.92
CA GLY A 716 -6.28 -38.49 -23.94
C GLY A 716 -5.18 -37.43 -23.86
N GLY A 717 -4.37 -37.42 -22.79
CA GLY A 717 -3.11 -36.70 -22.71
C GLY A 717 -3.16 -35.27 -22.16
N VAL A 718 -1.97 -34.76 -21.83
CA VAL A 718 -1.73 -33.41 -21.33
C VAL A 718 -0.44 -32.83 -21.91
N THR A 719 -0.36 -31.50 -21.95
CA THR A 719 0.90 -30.77 -22.10
C THR A 719 1.17 -29.97 -20.82
N VAL A 720 2.44 -29.83 -20.47
CA VAL A 720 2.85 -29.16 -19.24
C VAL A 720 3.76 -27.99 -19.57
N THR A 721 3.53 -26.86 -18.92
CA THR A 721 4.43 -25.72 -18.93
C THR A 721 4.83 -25.38 -17.49
N SER A 722 6.12 -25.20 -17.22
CA SER A 722 6.57 -24.68 -15.92
C SER A 722 6.46 -23.17 -15.91
N THR A 723 5.94 -22.61 -14.82
CA THR A 723 5.89 -21.15 -14.64
C THR A 723 7.02 -20.66 -13.74
N VAL A 724 7.35 -21.39 -12.66
CA VAL A 724 8.48 -21.08 -11.76
C VAL A 724 8.91 -22.36 -11.01
N VAL A 725 10.22 -22.55 -10.78
CA VAL A 725 10.72 -23.45 -9.73
C VAL A 725 10.69 -22.66 -8.43
N ASP A 726 9.95 -23.14 -7.43
CA ASP A 726 9.98 -22.44 -6.15
C ASP A 726 11.38 -22.57 -5.52
N LYS A 727 11.76 -21.55 -4.76
CA LYS A 727 13.10 -21.47 -4.20
C LYS A 727 13.29 -22.39 -2.98
N THR A 728 12.31 -23.25 -2.68
CA THR A 728 12.37 -24.32 -1.67
C THR A 728 12.66 -25.71 -2.25
N GLY A 729 12.78 -25.82 -3.59
CA GLY A 729 13.00 -27.08 -4.30
C GLY A 729 11.72 -27.72 -4.86
N GLY A 730 10.57 -27.07 -4.70
CA GLY A 730 9.30 -27.44 -5.32
C GLY A 730 9.06 -26.70 -6.64
N GLY A 731 7.86 -26.86 -7.22
CA GLY A 731 7.57 -26.37 -8.56
C GLY A 731 6.12 -25.94 -8.77
N VAL A 732 5.94 -25.08 -9.76
CA VAL A 732 4.63 -24.60 -10.22
C VAL A 732 4.47 -24.92 -11.72
N TRP A 733 3.51 -25.78 -12.03
CA TRP A 733 3.26 -26.28 -13.36
C TRP A 733 1.82 -26.01 -13.80
N ASP A 734 1.67 -25.44 -14.99
CA ASP A 734 0.40 -25.31 -15.67
C ASP A 734 0.23 -26.52 -16.61
N ILE A 735 -0.79 -27.31 -16.34
CA ILE A 735 -1.12 -28.56 -17.03
C ILE A 735 -2.32 -28.27 -17.92
N THR A 736 -2.11 -28.33 -19.24
CA THR A 736 -3.16 -28.16 -20.25
C THR A 736 -3.63 -29.52 -20.71
N PHE A 737 -4.93 -29.80 -20.55
CA PHE A 737 -5.52 -31.05 -20.99
C PHE A 737 -5.70 -31.07 -22.51
N THR A 738 -5.31 -32.15 -23.17
CA THR A 738 -5.59 -32.32 -24.61
C THR A 738 -7.07 -32.60 -24.85
N PRO A 739 -7.78 -33.41 -24.03
CA PRO A 739 -9.22 -33.53 -24.10
C PRO A 739 -9.93 -32.21 -23.75
N LEU A 740 -10.96 -31.91 -24.53
CA LEU A 740 -11.87 -30.79 -24.28
C LEU A 740 -12.84 -31.08 -23.13
N GLY A 741 -13.48 -30.02 -22.64
CA GLY A 741 -14.41 -30.08 -21.51
C GLY A 741 -13.77 -29.88 -20.15
N VAL A 742 -14.63 -29.90 -19.12
CA VAL A 742 -14.23 -29.73 -17.72
C VAL A 742 -13.51 -30.99 -17.22
N GLN A 743 -12.44 -30.80 -16.46
CA GLN A 743 -11.62 -31.89 -15.94
C GLN A 743 -11.60 -31.84 -14.40
N PRO A 744 -11.69 -33.00 -13.70
CA PRO A 744 -11.57 -33.04 -12.26
C PRO A 744 -10.15 -32.59 -11.82
N LEU A 745 -10.02 -32.06 -10.61
CA LEU A 745 -8.71 -31.65 -10.08
C LEU A 745 -7.82 -32.87 -9.86
N PHE A 746 -6.52 -32.71 -10.13
CA PHE A 746 -5.52 -33.66 -9.63
C PHE A 746 -5.55 -33.69 -8.09
N ALA A 747 -5.41 -34.89 -7.52
CA ALA A 747 -5.09 -35.05 -6.11
C ALA A 747 -3.58 -35.23 -5.95
N VAL A 748 -3.01 -34.61 -4.92
CA VAL A 748 -1.56 -34.65 -4.65
C VAL A 748 -1.35 -35.25 -3.27
N ASP A 749 -0.50 -36.26 -3.20
CA ASP A 749 -0.03 -36.85 -1.97
C ASP A 749 1.46 -36.52 -1.77
N LEU A 750 1.76 -35.94 -0.60
CA LEU A 750 3.08 -35.51 -0.19
C LEU A 750 3.76 -36.50 0.76
N ALA A 751 3.14 -37.62 1.10
CA ALA A 751 3.78 -38.66 1.91
C ALA A 751 5.15 -39.13 1.38
N PRO A 752 5.42 -39.19 0.05
CA PRO A 752 6.74 -39.55 -0.47
C PRO A 752 7.78 -38.41 -0.45
N VAL A 753 7.38 -37.18 -0.10
CA VAL A 753 8.28 -36.03 -0.03
C VAL A 753 9.23 -36.21 1.15
N ARG A 754 10.51 -35.95 0.93
CA ARG A 754 11.56 -36.00 1.96
C ARG A 754 12.16 -34.61 2.13
N GLY A 755 12.49 -34.24 3.37
CA GLY A 755 12.93 -32.87 3.67
C GLY A 755 11.78 -31.86 3.57
N GLY A 756 12.12 -30.57 3.56
CA GLY A 756 11.15 -29.47 3.62
C GLY A 756 10.55 -29.24 5.00
N THR A 757 10.43 -27.96 5.39
CA THR A 757 9.62 -27.56 6.55
C THR A 757 8.17 -27.43 6.09
N SER A 758 7.26 -28.28 6.58
CA SER A 758 5.82 -28.25 6.27
C SER A 758 5.50 -28.18 4.76
N PRO A 759 5.83 -29.21 3.97
CA PRO A 759 5.51 -29.24 2.54
C PRO A 759 4.00 -29.09 2.32
N THR A 760 3.64 -28.28 1.33
CA THR A 760 2.25 -28.02 0.93
C THR A 760 2.09 -28.27 -0.56
N ALA A 761 0.90 -28.69 -0.97
CA ALA A 761 0.53 -28.81 -2.36
C ALA A 761 -0.86 -28.24 -2.60
N SER A 762 -1.05 -27.65 -3.76
CA SER A 762 -2.35 -27.18 -4.20
C SER A 762 -2.54 -27.39 -5.69
N VAL A 763 -3.78 -27.67 -6.07
CA VAL A 763 -4.20 -27.78 -7.47
C VAL A 763 -5.41 -26.89 -7.66
N ALA A 764 -5.36 -26.02 -8.67
CA ALA A 764 -6.47 -25.11 -8.98
C ALA A 764 -6.71 -25.05 -10.49
N THR A 765 -7.97 -24.96 -10.91
CA THR A 765 -8.35 -24.68 -12.30
C THR A 765 -8.07 -23.22 -12.61
N VAL A 766 -7.11 -22.96 -13.50
CA VAL A 766 -6.78 -21.60 -13.99
C VAL A 766 -7.68 -21.21 -15.16
N ARG A 767 -8.06 -22.19 -15.98
CA ARG A 767 -9.00 -22.00 -17.08
C ARG A 767 -9.86 -23.24 -17.24
N SER A 768 -11.18 -23.08 -17.18
CA SER A 768 -12.11 -24.17 -17.49
C SER A 768 -12.17 -24.40 -19.00
N GLY A 769 -12.11 -25.67 -19.41
CA GLY A 769 -12.22 -26.05 -20.81
C GLY A 769 -13.66 -26.01 -21.32
N THR A 770 -13.81 -25.78 -22.62
CA THR A 770 -15.09 -25.87 -23.33
C THR A 770 -15.18 -27.21 -24.06
N GLN A 771 -16.39 -27.69 -24.35
CA GLN A 771 -16.64 -28.99 -24.99
C GLN A 771 -17.59 -28.89 -26.17
N TYR A 772 -17.49 -29.83 -27.11
CA TYR A 772 -18.45 -29.97 -28.20
C TYR A 772 -19.85 -30.33 -27.70
N ASP A 773 -20.85 -30.02 -28.52
CA ASP A 773 -22.20 -30.53 -28.29
C ASP A 773 -22.26 -31.99 -28.75
N VAL A 774 -22.65 -32.89 -27.84
CA VAL A 774 -22.70 -34.32 -28.11
C VAL A 774 -24.09 -34.86 -27.82
N GLN A 775 -24.64 -35.60 -28.77
CA GLN A 775 -25.94 -36.22 -28.67
C GLN A 775 -25.84 -37.70 -28.98
N VAL A 776 -26.50 -38.53 -28.18
CA VAL A 776 -26.48 -39.98 -28.31
C VAL A 776 -27.85 -40.46 -28.75
N VAL A 777 -27.91 -41.04 -29.94
CA VAL A 777 -29.07 -41.76 -30.45
C VAL A 777 -28.93 -43.21 -30.02
N SER A 778 -29.90 -43.73 -29.29
CA SER A 778 -29.90 -45.12 -28.81
C SER A 778 -31.12 -45.85 -29.33
N THR A 779 -30.94 -47.09 -29.76
CA THR A 779 -32.04 -48.01 -30.07
C THR A 779 -32.12 -49.10 -29.02
N ALA A 780 -33.32 -49.59 -28.70
CA ALA A 780 -33.53 -50.66 -27.72
C ALA A 780 -34.45 -51.74 -28.28
N SER A 781 -33.99 -53.00 -28.21
CA SER A 781 -34.73 -54.20 -28.67
C SER A 781 -35.23 -54.10 -30.11
N VAL A 782 -34.46 -53.47 -31.01
CA VAL A 782 -34.88 -53.24 -32.39
C VAL A 782 -34.68 -54.48 -33.26
N THR A 783 -35.72 -55.04 -33.87
CA THR A 783 -35.58 -56.26 -34.72
C THR A 783 -35.78 -56.01 -36.21
N SER A 784 -36.47 -54.93 -36.57
CA SER A 784 -36.75 -54.54 -37.96
C SER A 784 -37.22 -53.09 -38.04
N GLY A 785 -37.24 -52.54 -39.26
CA GLY A 785 -37.74 -51.19 -39.56
C GLY A 785 -36.65 -50.14 -39.74
N THR A 786 -37.07 -48.88 -39.83
CA THR A 786 -36.19 -47.71 -40.02
C THR A 786 -36.52 -46.63 -39.00
N PHE A 787 -35.60 -45.68 -38.80
CA PHE A 787 -35.85 -44.46 -38.03
C PHE A 787 -35.35 -43.23 -38.81
N PHE A 788 -35.80 -42.05 -38.44
CA PHE A 788 -35.25 -40.79 -38.94
C PHE A 788 -34.80 -39.92 -37.77
N LEU A 789 -33.90 -38.97 -38.07
CA LEU A 789 -33.47 -37.92 -37.14
C LEU A 789 -33.95 -36.57 -37.68
N ALA A 790 -34.55 -35.76 -36.83
CA ALA A 790 -34.97 -34.40 -37.15
C ALA A 790 -34.02 -33.38 -36.50
N TYR A 791 -33.55 -32.42 -37.30
CA TYR A 791 -32.81 -31.25 -36.85
C TYR A 791 -33.67 -30.01 -37.09
N GLY A 792 -34.33 -29.52 -36.03
CA GLY A 792 -35.33 -28.46 -36.16
C GLY A 792 -36.55 -28.95 -36.95
N SER A 793 -36.79 -28.37 -38.13
CA SER A 793 -37.89 -28.74 -39.03
C SER A 793 -37.46 -29.64 -40.20
N LEU A 794 -36.19 -30.03 -40.27
CA LEU A 794 -35.64 -30.85 -41.35
C LEU A 794 -35.44 -32.28 -40.86
N GLU A 795 -35.75 -33.27 -41.70
CA GLU A 795 -35.63 -34.70 -41.38
C GLU A 795 -34.62 -35.39 -42.29
N THR A 796 -33.86 -36.35 -41.73
CA THR A 796 -33.03 -37.23 -42.52
C THR A 796 -33.89 -38.16 -43.38
N PRO A 797 -33.34 -38.74 -44.47
CA PRO A 797 -33.89 -39.97 -45.03
C PRO A 797 -34.02 -41.06 -43.96
N ASN A 798 -34.92 -42.03 -44.18
CA ASN A 798 -35.09 -43.18 -43.29
C ASN A 798 -33.78 -44.00 -43.21
N LEU A 799 -33.21 -44.07 -42.01
CA LEU A 799 -32.03 -44.84 -41.65
C LEU A 799 -32.46 -46.23 -41.18
N ALA A 800 -31.78 -47.28 -41.63
CA ALA A 800 -32.03 -48.64 -41.12
C ALA A 800 -31.82 -48.73 -39.60
N PHE A 801 -32.58 -49.59 -38.92
CA PHE A 801 -32.43 -49.79 -37.46
C PHE A 801 -31.01 -50.14 -37.01
N ASN A 802 -30.17 -50.64 -37.92
CA ASN A 802 -28.77 -51.01 -37.75
C ASN A 802 -27.82 -50.18 -38.64
N ALA A 803 -28.20 -48.97 -39.03
CA ALA A 803 -27.40 -48.07 -39.89
C ALA A 803 -25.95 -47.93 -39.42
N LEU A 804 -25.01 -47.81 -40.36
CA LEU A 804 -23.60 -47.55 -40.03
C LEU A 804 -23.44 -46.12 -39.50
N ASP A 805 -22.35 -45.86 -38.78
CA ASP A 805 -21.99 -44.50 -38.35
C ASP A 805 -21.79 -43.55 -39.54
N SER A 806 -21.20 -44.02 -40.64
CA SER A 806 -21.07 -43.27 -41.89
C SER A 806 -22.41 -42.84 -42.47
N ASP A 807 -23.43 -43.70 -42.40
CA ASP A 807 -24.76 -43.43 -42.94
C ASP A 807 -25.45 -42.35 -42.11
N VAL A 808 -25.41 -42.49 -40.78
CA VAL A 808 -25.95 -41.50 -39.84
C VAL A 808 -25.21 -40.16 -39.97
N GLN A 809 -23.88 -40.18 -40.09
CA GLN A 809 -23.07 -38.97 -40.27
C GLN A 809 -23.45 -38.24 -41.55
N SER A 810 -23.58 -38.96 -42.66
CA SER A 810 -23.92 -38.37 -43.96
C SER A 810 -25.32 -37.80 -43.96
N ALA A 811 -26.27 -38.53 -43.37
CA ALA A 811 -27.65 -38.10 -43.24
C ALA A 811 -27.79 -36.84 -42.38
N VAL A 812 -27.12 -36.79 -41.21
CA VAL A 812 -27.16 -35.62 -40.32
C VAL A 812 -26.43 -34.43 -40.94
N ASN A 813 -25.26 -34.61 -41.56
CA ASN A 813 -24.55 -33.53 -42.26
C ASN A 813 -25.40 -32.89 -43.37
N GLY A 814 -26.28 -33.66 -44.01
CA GLY A 814 -27.23 -33.14 -45.00
C GLY A 814 -28.28 -32.17 -44.44
N LEU A 815 -28.49 -32.14 -43.12
CA LEU A 815 -29.43 -31.23 -42.45
C LEU A 815 -28.77 -29.98 -41.86
N LEU A 816 -27.43 -29.94 -41.78
CA LEU A 816 -26.72 -28.86 -41.10
C LEU A 816 -26.51 -27.63 -42.00
N PRO A 817 -26.35 -26.43 -41.42
CA PRO A 817 -25.93 -25.25 -42.16
C PRO A 817 -24.60 -25.44 -42.90
N VAL A 818 -24.43 -24.76 -44.03
CA VAL A 818 -23.19 -24.81 -44.83
C VAL A 818 -21.97 -24.48 -43.97
N GLY A 819 -20.95 -25.34 -44.04
CA GLY A 819 -19.72 -25.22 -43.25
C GLY A 819 -19.77 -25.88 -41.86
N SER A 820 -20.91 -26.45 -41.46
CA SER A 820 -21.03 -27.25 -40.23
C SER A 820 -20.94 -28.75 -40.54
N SER A 821 -20.47 -29.53 -39.57
CA SER A 821 -20.40 -30.99 -39.68
C SER A 821 -20.56 -31.67 -38.32
N VAL A 822 -20.93 -32.95 -38.37
CA VAL A 822 -20.87 -33.87 -37.24
C VAL A 822 -19.84 -34.98 -37.50
N VAL A 823 -19.30 -35.50 -36.40
CA VAL A 823 -18.57 -36.78 -36.37
C VAL A 823 -19.44 -37.79 -35.63
N VAL A 824 -19.70 -38.95 -36.23
CA VAL A 824 -20.53 -40.00 -35.64
C VAL A 824 -19.71 -41.25 -35.37
N THR A 825 -19.90 -41.86 -34.20
CA THR A 825 -19.37 -43.19 -33.88
C THR A 825 -20.51 -44.09 -33.44
N ARG A 826 -20.45 -45.38 -33.77
CA ARG A 826 -21.47 -46.36 -33.38
C ARG A 826 -20.89 -47.47 -32.52
N VAL A 827 -21.60 -47.81 -31.44
CA VAL A 827 -21.27 -48.96 -30.57
C VAL A 827 -22.49 -49.88 -30.43
N LEU A 828 -22.26 -51.19 -30.46
CA LEU A 828 -23.25 -52.20 -30.11
C LEU A 828 -23.21 -52.44 -28.59
N THR A 829 -24.27 -52.08 -27.88
CA THR A 829 -24.33 -52.12 -26.40
C THR A 829 -25.13 -53.31 -25.86
N GLY A 830 -25.75 -54.09 -26.75
CA GLY A 830 -26.48 -55.31 -26.44
C GLY A 830 -27.01 -55.98 -27.71
N THR A 831 -27.77 -57.07 -27.58
CA THR A 831 -28.42 -57.71 -28.73
C THR A 831 -29.37 -56.74 -29.42
N ASN A 832 -29.08 -56.38 -30.67
CA ASN A 832 -29.78 -55.38 -31.46
C ASN A 832 -30.07 -54.06 -30.71
N THR A 833 -29.06 -53.54 -30.02
CA THR A 833 -29.11 -52.26 -29.31
C THR A 833 -27.88 -51.46 -29.73
N TYR A 834 -28.11 -50.38 -30.46
CA TYR A 834 -27.06 -49.55 -31.05
C TYR A 834 -27.09 -48.14 -30.46
N ASN A 835 -25.91 -47.62 -30.11
CA ASN A 835 -25.72 -46.24 -29.69
C ASN A 835 -24.85 -45.51 -30.71
N TRP A 836 -25.38 -44.46 -31.33
CA TRP A 836 -24.63 -43.52 -32.16
C TRP A 836 -24.31 -42.26 -31.35
N THR A 837 -23.03 -41.98 -31.16
CA THR A 837 -22.56 -40.74 -30.53
C THR A 837 -22.26 -39.72 -31.62
N ILE A 838 -23.09 -38.67 -31.70
CA ILE A 838 -23.03 -37.60 -32.69
C ILE A 838 -22.38 -36.37 -32.04
N THR A 839 -21.21 -35.97 -32.54
CA THR A 839 -20.44 -34.83 -32.05
C THR A 839 -20.50 -33.68 -33.04
N PHE A 840 -21.15 -32.58 -32.67
CA PHE A 840 -21.23 -31.38 -33.50
C PHE A 840 -19.93 -30.59 -33.45
N GLN A 841 -19.29 -30.39 -34.60
CA GLN A 841 -18.00 -29.69 -34.72
C GLN A 841 -18.13 -28.16 -34.66
N ALA A 842 -19.37 -27.65 -34.78
CA ALA A 842 -19.71 -26.24 -34.65
C ALA A 842 -20.68 -26.02 -33.47
N PRO A 843 -20.79 -24.78 -32.94
CA PRO A 843 -21.78 -24.43 -31.92
C PRO A 843 -23.19 -24.87 -32.32
N ASN A 844 -23.81 -25.73 -31.51
CA ASN A 844 -25.14 -26.28 -31.76
C ASN A 844 -26.07 -26.04 -30.56
N SER A 845 -27.28 -25.55 -30.85
CA SER A 845 -28.36 -25.36 -29.88
C SER A 845 -29.55 -26.29 -30.10
N VAL A 846 -29.56 -27.09 -31.18
CA VAL A 846 -30.70 -27.92 -31.58
C VAL A 846 -30.49 -29.35 -31.09
N VAL A 847 -31.47 -29.88 -30.36
CA VAL A 847 -31.51 -31.30 -29.97
C VAL A 847 -32.17 -32.10 -31.09
N LEU A 848 -31.52 -33.17 -31.53
CA LEU A 848 -32.08 -34.11 -32.50
C LEU A 848 -33.30 -34.80 -31.90
N VAL A 849 -34.33 -34.98 -32.72
CA VAL A 849 -35.51 -35.78 -32.38
C VAL A 849 -35.49 -37.03 -33.24
N ALA A 850 -35.74 -38.21 -32.65
CA ALA A 850 -35.81 -39.45 -33.39
C ALA A 850 -37.27 -39.93 -33.53
N GLY A 851 -37.62 -40.43 -34.70
CA GLY A 851 -38.92 -41.05 -34.98
C GLY A 851 -38.76 -42.40 -35.67
N GLY A 852 -39.56 -43.39 -35.27
CA GLY A 852 -39.56 -44.72 -35.88
C GLY A 852 -40.58 -44.84 -37.02
N VAL A 853 -40.19 -45.49 -38.12
CA VAL A 853 -41.07 -45.84 -39.24
C VAL A 853 -41.07 -47.35 -39.41
N ASN A 854 -42.20 -47.98 -39.08
CA ASN A 854 -42.33 -49.45 -38.98
C ASN A 854 -41.26 -50.09 -38.07
N LEU A 855 -40.74 -49.33 -37.09
CA LEU A 855 -39.69 -49.78 -36.19
C LEU A 855 -40.28 -50.68 -35.10
N VAL A 856 -39.83 -51.93 -35.05
CA VAL A 856 -40.18 -52.85 -33.96
C VAL A 856 -39.11 -52.74 -32.89
N GLY A 857 -39.33 -51.86 -31.91
CA GLY A 857 -38.38 -51.50 -30.85
C GLY A 857 -38.56 -50.04 -30.42
N GLN A 858 -37.54 -49.43 -29.82
CA GLN A 858 -37.54 -48.00 -29.47
C GLN A 858 -36.28 -47.30 -30.01
N VAL A 859 -36.41 -46.01 -30.31
CA VAL A 859 -35.28 -45.11 -30.60
C VAL A 859 -35.43 -43.84 -29.77
N THR A 860 -34.35 -43.42 -29.12
CA THR A 860 -34.34 -42.26 -28.23
C THR A 860 -33.09 -41.43 -28.45
N VAL A 861 -33.21 -40.12 -28.30
CA VAL A 861 -32.06 -39.21 -28.31
C VAL A 861 -31.84 -38.69 -26.89
N SER A 862 -30.58 -38.68 -26.47
CA SER A 862 -30.14 -38.02 -25.25
C SER A 862 -29.05 -37.01 -25.60
N ARG A 863 -28.96 -35.92 -24.84
CA ARG A 863 -27.96 -34.87 -25.04
C ARG A 863 -27.04 -34.83 -23.83
N LEU A 864 -25.73 -34.90 -24.07
CA LEU A 864 -24.72 -34.64 -23.06
C LEU A 864 -24.69 -33.14 -22.73
N PRO A 865 -24.00 -32.69 -21.67
CA PRO A 865 -24.02 -31.28 -21.30
C PRO A 865 -23.65 -30.38 -22.50
N PRO A 866 -24.45 -29.33 -22.77
CA PRO A 866 -24.35 -28.57 -24.01
C PRO A 866 -23.01 -27.86 -24.15
N SER A 867 -22.58 -27.62 -25.39
CA SER A 867 -21.43 -26.76 -25.66
C SER A 867 -21.66 -25.35 -25.09
N PRO A 868 -20.68 -24.77 -24.37
CA PRO A 868 -20.77 -23.39 -23.92
C PRO A 868 -20.44 -22.37 -25.03
N LEU A 869 -19.97 -22.81 -26.20
CA LEU A 869 -19.76 -21.92 -27.34
C LEU A 869 -21.08 -21.62 -28.02
N THR A 870 -21.31 -20.34 -28.30
CA THR A 870 -22.38 -19.88 -29.19
C THR A 870 -21.84 -19.62 -30.59
N PRO A 871 -22.69 -19.62 -31.63
CA PRO A 871 -22.31 -19.12 -32.95
C PRO A 871 -21.69 -17.71 -32.84
N VAL A 872 -20.77 -17.37 -33.75
CA VAL A 872 -20.18 -16.03 -33.80
C VAL A 872 -21.30 -15.03 -34.07
N GLN A 873 -21.44 -14.02 -33.20
CA GLN A 873 -22.47 -12.98 -33.30
C GLN A 873 -21.81 -11.60 -33.36
N GLY A 874 -22.48 -10.65 -34.01
CA GLY A 874 -22.00 -9.26 -34.15
C GLY A 874 -21.22 -9.03 -35.43
N GLY A 875 -20.15 -8.24 -35.36
CA GLY A 875 -19.32 -7.84 -36.49
C GLY A 875 -18.16 -6.95 -36.04
N PHE A 876 -17.26 -6.63 -36.96
CA PHE A 876 -16.08 -5.81 -36.69
C PHE A 876 -16.03 -4.62 -37.65
N THR A 877 -15.43 -3.53 -37.22
CA THR A 877 -15.26 -2.34 -38.07
C THR A 877 -13.85 -2.34 -38.66
N LEU A 878 -13.76 -2.39 -39.98
CA LEU A 878 -12.53 -2.11 -40.71
C LEU A 878 -12.40 -0.62 -40.93
N THR A 879 -11.47 0.01 -40.23
CA THR A 879 -11.13 1.41 -40.44
C THR A 879 -9.91 1.48 -41.34
N SER A 880 -10.07 2.08 -42.52
CA SER A 880 -8.95 2.36 -43.41
C SER A 880 -8.03 3.42 -42.80
N SER A 881 -6.80 3.51 -43.30
CA SER A 881 -5.87 4.59 -42.95
C SER A 881 -6.40 6.00 -43.32
N GLN A 882 -7.49 6.09 -44.09
CA GLN A 882 -8.19 7.33 -44.45
C GLN A 882 -9.39 7.61 -43.51
N GLY A 883 -9.54 6.84 -42.42
CA GLY A 883 -10.62 7.01 -41.44
C GLY A 883 -11.99 6.51 -41.90
N GLN A 884 -12.09 5.95 -43.12
CA GLN A 884 -13.32 5.32 -43.57
C GLN A 884 -13.52 4.00 -42.85
N SER A 885 -14.68 3.84 -42.23
CA SER A 885 -15.02 2.67 -41.44
C SER A 885 -16.10 1.86 -42.14
N VAL A 886 -15.84 0.58 -42.35
CA VAL A 886 -16.81 -0.39 -42.88
C VAL A 886 -17.12 -1.39 -41.78
N TYR A 887 -18.39 -1.48 -41.39
CA TYR A 887 -18.84 -2.55 -40.51
C TYR A 887 -18.99 -3.84 -41.33
N VAL A 888 -18.29 -4.89 -40.92
CA VAL A 888 -18.37 -6.22 -41.50
C VAL A 888 -19.10 -7.11 -40.50
N PRO A 889 -20.34 -7.55 -40.79
CA PRO A 889 -21.02 -8.49 -39.92
C PRO A 889 -20.24 -9.82 -39.89
N ALA A 890 -20.24 -10.50 -38.75
CA ALA A 890 -19.58 -11.78 -38.59
C ALA A 890 -20.18 -12.90 -39.47
N THR A 891 -21.36 -12.64 -40.07
CA THR A 891 -22.05 -13.51 -41.03
C THR A 891 -21.81 -13.11 -42.49
N ALA A 892 -20.95 -12.14 -42.78
CA ALA A 892 -20.62 -11.78 -44.15
C ALA A 892 -19.92 -12.96 -44.85
N SER A 893 -20.49 -13.44 -45.95
CA SER A 893 -19.80 -14.34 -46.89
C SER A 893 -19.09 -13.51 -47.96
N ASP A 894 -18.05 -14.09 -48.57
CA ASP A 894 -17.36 -13.54 -49.75
C ASP A 894 -18.32 -13.12 -50.88
#